data_AF-A0A6N9SXN0-F1
#
_entry.id   AF-A0A6N9SXN0-F1
#
_cell.length_a   1.000
_cell.length_b   1.000
_cell.length_c   1.000
_cell.angle_alpha   90.00
_cell.angle_beta   90.00
_cell.angle_gamma   90.00
#
_symmetry.space_group_name_H-M   'P 1'
#
loop_
_entity.id
_entity.type
_entity.pdbx_description
1 polymer ?
#
loop_
_entity_poly.entity_id
_entity_poly.type
_entity_poly.pdbx_seq_one_letter_code
_entity_poly.pdbx_strand_id
1 'polypeptide(L)'
;MSHSLVATYRLQFREGTDFQTAASLAPYLKKLGVSHLYAAPIFAAADNSTHGYDVTDYNTLEEGLGGVAGFTAMSDALSSADLGLLLDFVPNHMGVSPANHWWEDVLRWGSESRYAPNFDIAWEAEKILVPVLGKPYGEALEASDLSVRLDEKSGALRFDASGYGLPIDPRTYGHVFGLLDHPEKDRLVRRFSVATPAEADELVERLLEHLADEEFAVALRRAVDTINADHGALHEFHEAQAWRLAWWRTAREKLTYRRFFEIADLIGVRQESRRVFRESHQLIIRLARERRLDGIRIDHVDGLADPKGYLEQLRQAFQSVRRSPTIHVEKILTGDERLRTSWEIEGTTGYEFITALSGLYVDPEKEAAMTAAYHGFIGEEQDLRGMILRQKRSIFQRNLAGELTALTGLALSVASRGLSTRDLGPDTMSRAIVEVAAALPVYRTYVSVDGVPSRDIAIIDEAVDRAMTSREVEADEPIQFIGRLLKLDFDDGADIAGALDFTRRFQQTTGAVMAKAVEDTVFYRYNRLIALNEVGGEPDHYGADLEAFHEAMQIRLEDQPDGMLATSTHDTKRGEDARARLYTLSEAPERWAALVGEFSEAMSRYRIEIDTGVHSPDPETEWGLYQSLLGVLPADFDPANDALREEVAGRLAAFAEKAVREAKRWTSWTSPAETYEKALADFVAAMLEGGGETPFIETFWKAARPFVAAGALNSLSQTTIKLAAPGVPDIYQGTEFYDFSLVDPDNRRPVDFDACNAVIGAEGSLAEDLANWRSGALKARMTAAGLALRGRMPEFFAKAAYVPLSAAGPRAAHLVAFARQDLEDGSGKTVVVIAPRLTLTLLDDAEDLRQAVTGWEGTALPLPEGVAMRGWRNIFTGETIAPTSGFDMAAVFKDLPVAILEAL
;
A
#
# COMPACT_ATOMS: atom_id res chain seq x y z
N MET A 1 -13.24 3.23 29.46
CA MET A 1 -11.78 2.96 29.53
C MET A 1 -11.35 2.69 28.08
N SER A 2 -10.10 2.95 27.68
CA SER A 2 -9.66 2.54 26.33
C SER A 2 -9.47 1.03 26.31
N HIS A 3 -9.80 0.38 25.19
CA HIS A 3 -9.54 -1.04 25.02
C HIS A 3 -8.03 -1.27 24.95
N SER A 4 -7.53 -2.38 25.51
CA SER A 4 -6.12 -2.74 25.36
C SER A 4 -5.86 -3.22 23.92
N LEU A 5 -4.80 -2.71 23.29
CA LEU A 5 -4.44 -3.10 21.92
C LEU A 5 -3.75 -4.47 21.94
N VAL A 6 -4.48 -5.51 21.53
CA VAL A 6 -4.01 -6.91 21.54
C VAL A 6 -3.71 -7.41 20.14
N ALA A 7 -4.62 -7.11 19.21
CA ALA A 7 -4.63 -7.51 17.81
C ALA A 7 -5.64 -6.64 17.04
N THR A 8 -5.35 -6.40 15.76
CA THR A 8 -6.20 -5.66 14.82
C THR A 8 -6.76 -6.59 13.74
N TYR A 9 -7.96 -6.28 13.27
CA TYR A 9 -8.58 -6.96 12.12
C TYR A 9 -8.87 -5.94 11.03
N ARG A 10 -8.12 -5.96 9.92
CA ARG A 10 -8.33 -5.03 8.80
C ARG A 10 -9.55 -5.46 7.99
N LEU A 11 -10.56 -4.60 7.95
CA LEU A 11 -11.77 -4.77 7.14
C LEU A 11 -11.84 -3.70 6.05
N GLN A 12 -11.99 -4.15 4.81
CA GLN A 12 -12.27 -3.31 3.66
C GLN A 12 -13.77 -2.96 3.62
N PHE A 13 -14.08 -1.71 3.34
CA PHE A 13 -15.45 -1.25 3.05
C PHE A 13 -15.65 -1.12 1.54
N ARG A 14 -16.93 -1.09 1.13
CA ARG A 14 -17.42 -1.13 -0.26
C ARG A 14 -17.40 -2.56 -0.81
N GLU A 15 -17.74 -2.74 -2.09
CA GLU A 15 -17.85 -4.06 -2.73
C GLU A 15 -18.72 -5.06 -1.93
N GLY A 16 -19.84 -4.57 -1.39
CA GLY A 16 -20.79 -5.36 -0.59
C GLY A 16 -20.56 -5.34 0.93
N THR A 17 -19.51 -4.68 1.41
CA THR A 17 -19.26 -4.48 2.86
C THR A 17 -19.56 -3.05 3.28
N ASP A 18 -20.56 -2.86 4.14
CA ASP A 18 -20.97 -1.56 4.69
C ASP A 18 -20.87 -1.55 6.24
N PHE A 19 -21.32 -0.46 6.88
CA PHE A 19 -21.31 -0.38 8.35
C PHE A 19 -22.24 -1.41 9.01
N GLN A 20 -23.31 -1.84 8.35
CA GLN A 20 -24.23 -2.84 8.88
C GLN A 20 -23.59 -4.24 8.87
N THR A 21 -22.87 -4.59 7.81
CA THR A 21 -22.04 -5.80 7.73
C THR A 21 -20.95 -5.76 8.80
N ALA A 22 -20.21 -4.66 8.94
CA ALA A 22 -19.21 -4.55 10.00
C ALA A 22 -19.81 -4.70 11.42
N ALA A 23 -21.02 -4.16 11.64
CA ALA A 23 -21.74 -4.33 12.90
C ALA A 23 -22.10 -5.81 13.18
N SER A 24 -22.54 -6.56 12.16
CA SER A 24 -22.89 -7.97 12.30
C SER A 24 -21.68 -8.89 12.53
N LEU A 25 -20.48 -8.45 12.14
CA LEU A 25 -19.23 -9.17 12.36
C LEU A 25 -18.67 -9.03 13.79
N ALA A 26 -19.16 -8.08 14.60
CA ALA A 26 -18.63 -7.86 15.95
C ALA A 26 -18.57 -9.14 16.83
N PRO A 27 -19.60 -10.03 16.85
CA PRO A 27 -19.53 -11.30 17.58
C PRO A 27 -18.47 -12.26 17.04
N TYR A 28 -18.31 -12.32 15.71
CA TYR A 28 -17.28 -13.14 15.06
C TYR A 28 -15.88 -12.66 15.44
N LEU A 29 -15.62 -11.36 15.31
CA LEU A 29 -14.33 -10.75 15.65
C LEU A 29 -13.97 -10.98 17.12
N LYS A 30 -14.94 -10.82 18.03
CA LYS A 30 -14.71 -11.09 19.46
C LYS A 30 -14.39 -12.56 19.72
N LYS A 31 -15.07 -13.49 19.02
CA LYS A 31 -14.82 -14.93 19.12
C LYS A 31 -13.45 -15.32 18.56
N LEU A 32 -13.01 -14.69 17.47
CA LEU A 32 -11.65 -14.85 16.93
C LEU A 32 -10.59 -14.33 17.91
N GLY A 33 -10.93 -13.36 18.75
CA GLY A 33 -10.06 -12.86 19.82
C GLY A 33 -9.30 -11.58 19.50
N VAL A 34 -9.68 -10.88 18.42
CA VAL A 34 -9.13 -9.55 18.12
C VAL A 34 -9.66 -8.51 19.11
N SER A 35 -8.92 -7.40 19.26
CA SER A 35 -9.30 -6.30 20.16
C SER A 35 -9.86 -5.08 19.44
N HIS A 36 -9.47 -4.87 18.19
CA HIS A 36 -9.80 -3.68 17.43
C HIS A 36 -10.19 -4.05 16.00
N LEU A 37 -11.30 -3.47 15.53
CA LEU A 37 -11.56 -3.40 14.10
C LEU A 37 -10.68 -2.31 13.51
N TYR A 38 -9.83 -2.66 12.55
CA TYR A 38 -9.07 -1.72 11.74
C TYR A 38 -9.87 -1.46 10.45
N ALA A 39 -10.59 -0.35 10.43
CA ALA A 39 -11.49 0.02 9.35
C ALA A 39 -10.75 0.78 8.24
N ALA A 40 -10.95 0.35 6.98
CA ALA A 40 -10.60 1.14 5.79
C ALA A 40 -11.27 2.53 5.78
N PRO A 41 -10.84 3.49 4.93
CA PRO A 41 -11.38 4.84 4.93
C PRO A 41 -12.91 4.89 4.78
N ILE A 42 -13.56 5.59 5.71
CA ILE A 42 -15.02 5.66 5.88
C ILE A 42 -15.66 6.98 5.41
N PHE A 43 -14.85 7.89 4.90
CA PHE A 43 -15.24 9.23 4.49
C PHE A 43 -15.89 9.22 3.12
N ALA A 44 -16.67 10.25 2.81
CA ALA A 44 -17.13 10.49 1.45
C ALA A 44 -15.93 10.48 0.49
N ALA A 45 -16.03 9.67 -0.56
CA ALA A 45 -15.01 9.44 -1.57
C ALA A 45 -15.52 9.86 -2.96
N ALA A 46 -14.72 9.71 -4.01
CA ALA A 46 -15.20 9.96 -5.36
C ALA A 46 -16.21 8.89 -5.79
N ASP A 47 -17.03 9.24 -6.78
CA ASP A 47 -18.08 8.35 -7.29
C ASP A 47 -17.46 7.02 -7.78
N ASN A 48 -18.08 5.90 -7.40
CA ASN A 48 -17.61 4.54 -7.70
C ASN A 48 -16.23 4.19 -7.13
N SER A 49 -15.76 4.91 -6.09
CA SER A 49 -14.62 4.46 -5.31
C SER A 49 -14.84 3.03 -4.83
N THR A 50 -13.79 2.21 -4.87
CA THR A 50 -13.80 0.82 -4.35
C THR A 50 -12.99 0.70 -3.06
N HIS A 51 -12.39 1.80 -2.59
CA HIS A 51 -11.40 1.78 -1.49
C HIS A 51 -11.45 2.97 -0.54
N GLY A 52 -11.91 4.15 -0.98
CA GLY A 52 -12.11 5.34 -0.14
C GLY A 52 -10.88 6.22 0.12
N TYR A 53 -9.79 6.00 -0.62
CA TYR A 53 -8.56 6.81 -0.49
C TYR A 53 -8.65 8.15 -1.27
N ASP A 54 -9.56 8.20 -2.23
CA ASP A 54 -9.98 9.34 -3.02
C ASP A 54 -11.01 10.21 -2.29
N VAL A 55 -10.68 10.64 -1.07
CA VAL A 55 -11.58 11.40 -0.17
C VAL A 55 -12.05 12.71 -0.81
N THR A 56 -13.36 12.96 -0.81
CA THR A 56 -13.98 14.19 -1.33
C THR A 56 -14.46 15.13 -0.22
N ASP A 57 -14.76 14.60 0.98
CA ASP A 57 -15.03 15.39 2.17
C ASP A 57 -14.60 14.66 3.46
N TYR A 58 -13.62 15.21 4.16
CA TYR A 58 -13.11 14.69 5.43
C TYR A 58 -14.11 14.72 6.58
N ASN A 59 -15.19 15.50 6.48
CA ASN A 59 -16.13 15.70 7.58
C ASN A 59 -17.49 15.03 7.37
N THR A 60 -17.64 14.30 6.27
CA THR A 60 -18.84 13.56 5.91
C THR A 60 -18.53 12.07 5.85
N LEU A 61 -19.34 11.27 6.55
CA LEU A 61 -19.31 9.82 6.45
C LEU A 61 -20.03 9.41 5.18
N GLU A 62 -19.49 8.44 4.45
CA GLU A 62 -20.06 8.05 3.16
C GLU A 62 -21.48 7.48 3.29
N GLU A 63 -22.44 8.10 2.60
CA GLU A 63 -23.85 7.69 2.62
C GLU A 63 -24.02 6.27 2.06
N GLY A 64 -23.21 5.87 1.07
CA GLY A 64 -23.20 4.52 0.50
C GLY A 64 -22.81 3.42 1.51
N LEU A 65 -22.12 3.76 2.60
CA LEU A 65 -21.80 2.83 3.69
C LEU A 65 -22.85 2.82 4.81
N GLY A 66 -23.87 3.67 4.72
CA GLY A 66 -24.93 3.86 5.73
C GLY A 66 -24.82 5.18 6.51
N GLY A 67 -23.89 6.07 6.14
CA GLY A 67 -23.76 7.42 6.70
C GLY A 67 -23.58 7.45 8.22
N VAL A 68 -24.05 8.53 8.85
CA VAL A 68 -23.90 8.74 10.31
C VAL A 68 -24.64 7.67 11.12
N ALA A 69 -25.84 7.27 10.67
CA ALA A 69 -26.67 6.30 11.40
C ALA A 69 -26.03 4.90 11.38
N GLY A 70 -25.56 4.44 10.21
CA GLY A 70 -24.86 3.17 10.07
C GLY A 70 -23.56 3.13 10.87
N PHE A 71 -22.74 4.18 10.79
CA PHE A 71 -21.50 4.26 11.57
C PHE A 71 -21.77 4.20 13.08
N THR A 72 -22.79 4.92 13.56
CA THR A 72 -23.17 4.92 14.97
C THR A 72 -23.58 3.52 15.42
N ALA A 73 -24.39 2.82 14.63
CA ALA A 73 -24.82 1.45 14.92
C ALA A 73 -23.63 0.47 14.94
N MET A 74 -22.72 0.57 13.97
CA MET A 74 -21.47 -0.21 13.95
C MET A 74 -20.63 0.04 15.19
N SER A 75 -20.36 1.31 15.51
CA SER A 75 -19.56 1.69 16.68
C SER A 75 -20.19 1.20 17.99
N ASP A 76 -21.52 1.27 18.13
CA ASP A 76 -22.24 0.75 19.30
C ASP A 76 -22.17 -0.79 19.37
N ALA A 77 -22.23 -1.49 18.24
CA ALA A 77 -22.09 -2.95 18.18
C ALA A 77 -20.67 -3.40 18.57
N LEU A 78 -19.63 -2.73 18.04
CA LEU A 78 -18.24 -2.98 18.42
C LEU A 78 -18.02 -2.74 19.92
N SER A 79 -18.49 -1.61 20.45
CA SER A 79 -18.37 -1.32 21.87
C SER A 79 -19.13 -2.33 22.75
N SER A 80 -20.30 -2.80 22.30
CA SER A 80 -21.09 -3.82 23.02
C SER A 80 -20.40 -5.19 23.04
N ALA A 81 -19.56 -5.48 22.03
CA ALA A 81 -18.73 -6.66 21.94
C ALA A 81 -17.35 -6.49 22.61
N ASP A 82 -17.07 -5.34 23.25
CA ASP A 82 -15.76 -5.00 23.84
C ASP A 82 -14.65 -5.06 22.77
N LEU A 83 -14.90 -4.38 21.65
CA LEU A 83 -13.99 -4.14 20.53
C LEU A 83 -13.79 -2.63 20.35
N GLY A 84 -12.53 -2.22 20.18
CA GLY A 84 -12.17 -0.85 19.81
C GLY A 84 -12.22 -0.60 18.31
N LEU A 85 -12.17 0.67 17.91
CA LEU A 85 -12.12 1.08 16.51
C LEU A 85 -10.81 1.82 16.19
N LEU A 86 -10.08 1.29 15.21
CA LEU A 86 -8.92 1.95 14.59
C LEU A 86 -9.33 2.38 13.17
N LEU A 87 -9.24 3.67 12.87
CA LEU A 87 -9.64 4.20 11.56
C LEU A 87 -8.43 4.51 10.68
N ASP A 88 -8.50 4.11 9.42
CA ASP A 88 -7.61 4.60 8.38
C ASP A 88 -7.96 6.04 7.97
N PHE A 89 -6.96 6.91 7.89
CA PHE A 89 -7.12 8.33 7.58
C PHE A 89 -6.11 8.79 6.54
N VAL A 90 -6.59 9.60 5.59
CA VAL A 90 -5.85 9.97 4.37
C VAL A 90 -5.50 11.47 4.36
N PRO A 91 -4.44 11.91 5.06
CA PRO A 91 -4.15 13.33 5.20
C PRO A 91 -3.46 13.95 3.98
N ASN A 92 -2.74 13.15 3.18
CA ASN A 92 -1.83 13.65 2.16
C ASN A 92 -2.55 14.24 0.94
N HIS A 93 -3.71 13.71 0.59
CA HIS A 93 -4.39 14.00 -0.66
C HIS A 93 -5.92 13.87 -0.57
N MET A 94 -6.61 14.40 -1.58
CA MET A 94 -8.06 14.28 -1.79
C MET A 94 -8.36 13.90 -3.25
N GLY A 95 -9.54 13.34 -3.51
CA GLY A 95 -10.03 13.05 -4.85
C GLY A 95 -10.36 14.32 -5.65
N VAL A 96 -9.93 14.34 -6.91
CA VAL A 96 -10.24 15.37 -7.94
C VAL A 96 -11.56 15.00 -8.60
N SER A 97 -12.65 15.35 -7.93
CA SER A 97 -14.01 14.99 -8.34
C SER A 97 -14.95 16.18 -8.21
N PRO A 98 -16.03 16.25 -9.02
CA PRO A 98 -17.12 17.20 -8.80
C PRO A 98 -17.77 17.10 -7.41
N ALA A 99 -17.65 15.97 -6.72
CA ALA A 99 -18.10 15.79 -5.35
C ALA A 99 -17.20 16.49 -4.31
N ASN A 100 -15.96 16.84 -4.67
CA ASN A 100 -15.03 17.54 -3.78
C ASN A 100 -15.30 19.04 -3.80
N HIS A 101 -16.04 19.54 -2.81
CA HIS A 101 -16.40 20.96 -2.69
C HIS A 101 -15.21 21.92 -2.57
N TRP A 102 -14.07 21.50 -2.01
CA TRP A 102 -12.88 22.35 -1.91
C TRP A 102 -12.28 22.51 -3.30
N TRP A 103 -12.19 21.42 -4.06
CA TRP A 103 -11.67 21.42 -5.41
C TRP A 103 -12.58 22.18 -6.38
N GLU A 104 -13.90 21.96 -6.32
CA GLU A 104 -14.89 22.70 -7.12
C GLU A 104 -14.81 24.21 -6.89
N ASP A 105 -14.67 24.66 -5.65
CA ASP A 105 -14.56 26.09 -5.34
C ASP A 105 -13.23 26.68 -5.85
N VAL A 106 -12.14 25.91 -5.79
CA VAL A 106 -10.83 26.30 -6.35
C VAL A 106 -10.89 26.40 -7.87
N LEU A 107 -11.54 25.46 -8.55
CA LEU A 107 -11.75 25.56 -9.99
C LEU A 107 -12.63 26.75 -10.35
N ARG A 108 -13.66 27.04 -9.54
CA ARG A 108 -14.57 28.17 -9.78
C ARG A 108 -13.90 29.53 -9.66
N TRP A 109 -13.05 29.72 -8.66
CA TRP A 109 -12.52 31.05 -8.28
C TRP A 109 -11.00 31.19 -8.46
N GLY A 110 -10.30 30.12 -8.81
CA GLY A 110 -8.84 30.11 -8.88
C GLY A 110 -8.20 30.47 -7.54
N SER A 111 -7.16 31.32 -7.60
CA SER A 111 -6.39 31.74 -6.42
C SER A 111 -7.19 32.57 -5.39
N GLU A 112 -8.35 33.09 -5.78
CA GLU A 112 -9.25 33.83 -4.89
C GLU A 112 -10.15 32.92 -4.03
N SER A 113 -10.18 31.61 -4.32
CA SER A 113 -10.90 30.62 -3.50
C SER A 113 -10.38 30.61 -2.06
N ARG A 114 -11.29 30.46 -1.09
CA ARG A 114 -10.91 30.25 0.32
C ARG A 114 -10.13 28.94 0.53
N TYR A 115 -10.28 27.99 -0.39
CA TYR A 115 -9.63 26.68 -0.33
C TYR A 115 -8.39 26.61 -1.23
N ALA A 116 -8.05 27.64 -2.00
CA ALA A 116 -6.81 27.69 -2.77
C ALA A 116 -5.56 27.38 -1.92
N PRO A 117 -5.43 27.85 -0.65
CA PRO A 117 -4.31 27.49 0.22
C PRO A 117 -4.37 26.07 0.80
N ASN A 118 -5.47 25.32 0.60
CA ASN A 118 -5.61 23.95 1.12
C ASN A 118 -4.85 22.94 0.25
N PHE A 119 -4.68 23.23 -1.03
CA PHE A 119 -4.01 22.36 -1.98
C PHE A 119 -2.63 22.87 -2.36
N ASP A 120 -1.77 21.95 -2.78
CA ASP A 120 -0.43 22.23 -3.28
C ASP A 120 -0.49 22.49 -4.80
N ILE A 121 -0.84 23.72 -5.16
CA ILE A 121 -1.01 24.21 -6.54
C ILE A 121 0.13 25.18 -6.88
N ALA A 122 0.72 25.00 -8.06
CA ALA A 122 1.72 25.88 -8.66
C ALA A 122 1.03 27.12 -9.27
N TRP A 123 0.79 28.14 -8.45
CA TRP A 123 0.07 29.36 -8.84
C TRP A 123 0.85 30.28 -9.78
N GLU A 124 2.14 30.02 -9.98
CA GLU A 124 2.97 30.62 -11.02
C GLU A 124 2.59 30.17 -12.44
N ALA A 125 1.86 29.05 -12.58
CA ALA A 125 1.27 28.64 -13.85
C ALA A 125 0.05 29.52 -14.19
N GLU A 126 -0.18 29.75 -15.47
CA GLU A 126 -1.27 30.61 -15.95
C GLU A 126 -2.67 30.08 -15.56
N LYS A 127 -2.87 28.75 -15.59
CA LYS A 127 -4.16 28.10 -15.33
C LYS A 127 -3.99 26.75 -14.63
N ILE A 128 -5.01 26.34 -13.89
CA ILE A 128 -5.10 24.99 -13.33
C ILE A 128 -5.34 23.99 -14.47
N LEU A 129 -4.50 22.96 -14.59
CA LEU A 129 -4.66 21.96 -15.65
C LEU A 129 -5.62 20.85 -15.21
N VAL A 130 -6.65 20.57 -16.02
CA VAL A 130 -7.62 19.50 -15.77
C VAL A 130 -7.51 18.43 -16.87
N PRO A 131 -6.77 17.33 -16.64
CA PRO A 131 -6.37 16.38 -17.68
C PRO A 131 -7.42 15.29 -17.97
N VAL A 132 -8.68 15.67 -18.22
CA VAL A 132 -9.81 14.73 -18.36
C VAL A 132 -10.13 14.35 -19.82
N LEU A 133 -9.49 14.98 -20.81
CA LEU A 133 -9.82 14.71 -22.21
C LEU A 133 -9.13 13.43 -22.71
N GLY A 134 -9.88 12.56 -23.37
CA GLY A 134 -9.37 11.35 -24.04
C GLY A 134 -8.48 11.63 -25.27
N LYS A 135 -8.64 12.81 -25.87
CA LYS A 135 -7.97 13.26 -27.12
C LYS A 135 -7.47 14.71 -26.98
N PRO A 136 -6.65 15.22 -27.93
CA PRO A 136 -6.23 16.63 -27.93
C PRO A 136 -7.42 17.61 -27.90
N TYR A 137 -7.25 18.75 -27.20
CA TYR A 137 -8.32 19.74 -27.00
C TYR A 137 -9.02 20.18 -28.30
N GLY A 138 -8.25 20.48 -29.35
CA GLY A 138 -8.82 20.91 -30.62
C GLY A 138 -9.73 19.86 -31.25
N GLU A 139 -9.34 18.58 -31.19
CA GLU A 139 -10.16 17.47 -31.68
C GLU A 139 -11.41 17.27 -30.81
N ALA A 140 -11.31 17.42 -29.48
CA ALA A 140 -12.45 17.33 -28.58
C ALA A 140 -13.47 18.45 -28.85
N LEU A 141 -13.00 19.67 -29.11
CA LEU A 141 -13.85 20.80 -29.49
C LEU A 141 -14.54 20.55 -30.84
N GLU A 142 -13.80 20.11 -31.86
CA GLU A 142 -14.34 19.80 -33.19
C GLU A 142 -15.35 18.64 -33.18
N ALA A 143 -15.12 17.64 -32.31
CA ALA A 143 -16.01 16.49 -32.15
C ALA A 143 -17.27 16.79 -31.32
N SER A 144 -17.44 18.03 -30.83
CA SER A 144 -18.52 18.41 -29.91
C SER A 144 -18.53 17.60 -28.60
N ASP A 145 -17.35 17.18 -28.14
CA ASP A 145 -17.17 16.51 -26.85
C ASP A 145 -17.26 17.51 -25.67
N LEU A 146 -17.26 18.80 -25.97
CA LEU A 146 -17.28 19.91 -25.02
C LEU A 146 -18.61 20.67 -25.14
N SER A 147 -19.22 21.02 -24.02
CA SER A 147 -20.47 21.80 -24.02
C SER A 147 -20.67 22.58 -22.72
N VAL A 148 -21.43 23.67 -22.78
CA VAL A 148 -22.01 24.32 -21.61
C VAL A 148 -23.34 23.66 -21.30
N ARG A 149 -23.60 23.39 -20.03
CA ARG A 149 -24.87 22.84 -19.54
C ARG A 149 -25.44 23.76 -18.46
N LEU A 150 -26.76 23.91 -18.47
CA LEU A 150 -27.50 24.52 -17.37
C LEU A 150 -27.96 23.42 -16.43
N ASP A 151 -27.48 23.44 -15.19
CA ASP A 151 -28.06 22.66 -14.10
C ASP A 151 -29.16 23.50 -13.44
N GLU A 152 -30.40 23.26 -13.87
CA GLU A 152 -31.59 23.98 -13.36
C GLU A 152 -31.84 23.71 -11.86
N LYS A 153 -31.33 22.58 -11.31
CA LYS A 153 -31.52 22.26 -9.89
C LYS A 153 -30.56 23.02 -9.00
N SER A 154 -29.30 23.14 -9.40
CA SER A 154 -28.28 23.88 -8.66
C SER A 154 -28.18 25.35 -9.06
N GLY A 155 -28.91 25.78 -10.09
CA GLY A 155 -28.88 27.16 -10.56
C GLY A 155 -27.50 27.55 -11.08
N ALA A 156 -26.84 26.66 -11.82
CA ALA A 156 -25.47 26.85 -12.24
C ALA A 156 -25.26 26.52 -13.73
N LEU A 157 -24.41 27.29 -14.39
CA LEU A 157 -23.82 26.90 -15.67
C LEU A 157 -22.58 26.05 -15.36
N ARG A 158 -22.48 24.90 -16.02
CA ARG A 158 -21.33 23.98 -15.92
C ARG A 158 -20.72 23.78 -17.30
N PHE A 159 -19.41 23.57 -17.33
CA PHE A 159 -18.71 23.20 -18.55
C PHE A 159 -18.49 21.69 -18.54
N ASP A 160 -19.12 20.99 -19.47
CA ASP A 160 -19.04 19.54 -19.61
C ASP A 160 -17.95 19.17 -20.61
N ALA A 161 -17.07 18.27 -20.18
CA ALA A 161 -16.06 17.65 -21.02
C ALA A 161 -16.27 16.12 -21.01
N SER A 162 -16.95 15.61 -22.03
CA SER A 162 -17.27 14.18 -22.16
C SER A 162 -17.94 13.57 -20.92
N GLY A 163 -18.86 14.31 -20.27
CA GLY A 163 -19.54 13.88 -19.05
C GLY A 163 -18.85 14.29 -17.74
N TYR A 164 -17.64 14.83 -17.78
CA TYR A 164 -17.00 15.45 -16.62
C TYR A 164 -17.43 16.92 -16.51
N GLY A 165 -18.35 17.21 -15.60
CA GLY A 165 -18.87 18.57 -15.39
C GLY A 165 -17.94 19.40 -14.51
N LEU A 166 -17.54 20.58 -15.00
CA LEU A 166 -16.68 21.55 -14.31
C LEU A 166 -17.45 22.81 -13.89
N PRO A 167 -17.08 23.43 -12.75
CA PRO A 167 -17.68 24.69 -12.33
C PRO A 167 -17.16 25.82 -13.20
N ILE A 168 -18.03 26.80 -13.42
CA ILE A 168 -17.73 28.01 -14.20
C ILE A 168 -17.59 29.19 -13.23
N ASP A 169 -16.59 30.04 -13.46
CA ASP A 169 -16.45 31.30 -12.74
C ASP A 169 -17.68 32.19 -13.02
N PRO A 170 -18.48 32.56 -12.00
CA PRO A 170 -19.67 33.40 -12.19
C PRO A 170 -19.39 34.70 -12.95
N ARG A 171 -18.19 35.27 -12.86
CA ARG A 171 -17.79 36.50 -13.58
C ARG A 171 -17.80 36.34 -15.09
N THR A 172 -17.66 35.11 -15.56
CA THR A 172 -17.63 34.73 -16.97
C THR A 172 -19.02 34.38 -17.53
N TYR A 173 -20.07 34.36 -16.69
CA TYR A 173 -21.43 34.09 -17.16
C TYR A 173 -21.91 35.10 -18.22
N GLY A 174 -21.27 36.27 -18.30
CA GLY A 174 -21.49 37.25 -19.36
C GLY A 174 -21.35 36.69 -20.79
N HIS A 175 -20.56 35.64 -21.01
CA HIS A 175 -20.45 34.95 -22.30
C HIS A 175 -21.77 34.29 -22.73
N VAL A 176 -22.52 33.72 -21.78
CA VAL A 176 -23.84 33.12 -22.03
C VAL A 176 -24.93 34.17 -21.90
N PHE A 177 -24.88 35.02 -20.86
CA PHE A 177 -25.86 36.06 -20.64
C PHE A 177 -25.90 37.10 -21.75
N GLY A 178 -24.76 37.37 -22.41
CA GLY A 178 -24.67 38.20 -23.60
C GLY A 178 -25.50 37.69 -24.79
N LEU A 179 -25.91 36.42 -24.79
CA LEU A 179 -26.75 35.79 -25.82
C LEU A 179 -28.24 35.73 -25.43
N LEU A 180 -28.62 36.14 -24.21
CA LEU A 180 -30.03 36.15 -23.82
C LEU A 180 -30.83 37.14 -24.66
N ASP A 181 -32.01 36.69 -25.09
CA ASP A 181 -33.09 37.51 -25.62
C ASP A 181 -34.14 37.73 -24.51
N HIS A 182 -33.79 38.54 -23.50
CA HIS A 182 -34.63 38.80 -22.32
C HIS A 182 -34.29 40.16 -21.66
N PRO A 183 -35.27 40.90 -21.07
CA PRO A 183 -35.02 42.22 -20.46
C PRO A 183 -33.98 42.25 -19.32
N GLU A 184 -33.84 41.16 -18.58
CA GLU A 184 -32.88 41.06 -17.45
C GLU A 184 -31.41 40.92 -17.88
N LYS A 185 -31.13 40.75 -19.18
CA LYS A 185 -29.79 40.54 -19.74
C LYS A 185 -28.72 41.47 -19.17
N ASP A 186 -28.88 42.78 -19.37
CA ASP A 186 -27.85 43.77 -19.02
C ASP A 186 -27.62 43.83 -17.51
N ARG A 187 -28.66 43.58 -16.72
CA ARG A 187 -28.59 43.55 -15.26
C ARG A 187 -27.82 42.32 -14.78
N LEU A 188 -28.12 41.14 -15.33
CA LEU A 188 -27.44 39.89 -14.98
C LEU A 188 -25.95 39.93 -15.37
N VAL A 189 -25.63 40.38 -16.58
CA VAL A 189 -24.24 40.57 -17.02
C VAL A 189 -23.48 41.44 -16.01
N ARG A 190 -24.01 42.64 -15.67
CA ARG A 190 -23.35 43.54 -14.73
C ARG A 190 -23.22 42.98 -13.32
N ARG A 191 -24.24 42.28 -12.81
CA ARG A 191 -24.21 41.71 -11.44
C ARG A 191 -23.17 40.60 -11.33
N PHE A 192 -23.15 39.69 -12.30
CA PHE A 192 -22.25 38.54 -12.27
C PHE A 192 -20.79 38.94 -12.57
N SER A 193 -20.53 39.92 -13.46
CA SER A 193 -19.15 40.37 -13.77
C SER A 193 -18.37 40.96 -12.60
N VAL A 194 -19.04 41.37 -11.51
CA VAL A 194 -18.39 41.91 -10.29
C VAL A 194 -18.49 40.95 -9.11
N ALA A 195 -18.86 39.69 -9.37
CA ALA A 195 -19.03 38.67 -8.33
C ALA A 195 -17.73 38.41 -7.57
N THR A 196 -17.87 38.19 -6.27
CA THR A 196 -16.79 37.75 -5.38
C THR A 196 -17.10 36.35 -4.82
N PRO A 197 -16.07 35.59 -4.38
CA PRO A 197 -16.30 34.29 -3.74
C PRO A 197 -17.28 34.33 -2.56
N ALA A 198 -17.33 35.44 -1.82
CA ALA A 198 -18.24 35.61 -0.68
C ALA A 198 -19.71 35.79 -1.08
N GLU A 199 -20.00 36.15 -2.33
CA GLU A 199 -21.36 36.35 -2.86
C GLU A 199 -21.86 35.12 -3.66
N ALA A 200 -21.10 34.03 -3.71
CA ALA A 200 -21.41 32.86 -4.54
C ALA A 200 -22.82 32.29 -4.28
N ASP A 201 -23.17 32.08 -3.01
CA ASP A 201 -24.47 31.52 -2.62
C ASP A 201 -25.63 32.45 -3.00
N GLU A 202 -25.49 33.76 -2.76
CA GLU A 202 -26.50 34.76 -3.13
C GLU A 202 -26.73 34.81 -4.65
N LEU A 203 -25.68 34.65 -5.45
CA LEU A 203 -25.79 34.63 -6.91
C LEU A 203 -26.52 33.39 -7.42
N VAL A 204 -26.28 32.24 -6.80
CA VAL A 204 -27.00 31.00 -7.10
C VAL A 204 -28.48 31.14 -6.76
N GLU A 205 -28.81 31.62 -5.55
CA GLU A 205 -30.20 31.84 -5.12
C GLU A 205 -30.94 32.77 -6.10
N ARG A 206 -30.32 33.89 -6.48
CA ARG A 206 -30.91 34.83 -7.45
C ARG A 206 -31.10 34.22 -8.83
N LEU A 207 -30.17 33.39 -9.31
CA LEU A 207 -30.34 32.72 -10.59
C LEU A 207 -31.47 31.68 -10.54
N LEU A 208 -31.61 30.95 -9.43
CA LEU A 208 -32.76 30.06 -9.20
C LEU A 208 -34.09 30.82 -9.17
N GLU A 209 -34.14 31.99 -8.55
CA GLU A 209 -35.33 32.87 -8.60
C GLU A 209 -35.70 33.27 -10.03
N HIS A 210 -34.72 33.60 -10.87
CA HIS A 210 -34.96 33.88 -12.28
C HIS A 210 -35.38 32.63 -13.08
N LEU A 211 -34.80 31.46 -12.79
CA LEU A 211 -35.15 30.19 -13.42
C LEU A 211 -36.58 29.73 -13.09
N ALA A 212 -37.18 30.24 -12.02
CA ALA A 212 -38.59 30.00 -11.71
C ALA A 212 -39.56 30.69 -12.71
N ASP A 213 -39.07 31.66 -13.48
CA ASP A 213 -39.79 32.24 -14.61
C ASP A 213 -39.51 31.45 -15.90
N GLU A 214 -40.54 30.84 -16.47
CA GLU A 214 -40.44 29.99 -17.65
C GLU A 214 -39.96 30.77 -18.88
N GLU A 215 -40.31 32.06 -19.01
CA GLU A 215 -39.86 32.88 -20.14
C GLU A 215 -38.33 33.05 -20.09
N PHE A 216 -37.80 33.35 -18.90
CA PHE A 216 -36.37 33.45 -18.66
C PHE A 216 -35.67 32.10 -18.84
N ALA A 217 -36.21 31.01 -18.29
CA ALA A 217 -35.61 29.67 -18.41
C ALA A 217 -35.51 29.23 -19.88
N VAL A 218 -36.54 29.47 -20.70
CA VAL A 218 -36.49 29.22 -22.15
C VAL A 218 -35.44 30.09 -22.84
N ALA A 219 -35.33 31.37 -22.50
CA ALA A 219 -34.34 32.27 -23.07
C ALA A 219 -32.90 31.83 -22.71
N LEU A 220 -32.65 31.41 -21.47
CA LEU A 220 -31.35 30.92 -21.03
C LEU A 220 -30.98 29.59 -21.70
N ARG A 221 -31.92 28.65 -21.83
CA ARG A 221 -31.68 27.40 -22.58
C ARG A 221 -31.27 27.67 -24.02
N ARG A 222 -31.94 28.60 -24.71
CA ARG A 222 -31.55 29.03 -26.07
C ARG A 222 -30.18 29.69 -26.12
N ALA A 223 -29.81 30.48 -25.12
CA ALA A 223 -28.48 31.06 -25.02
C ALA A 223 -27.39 29.98 -24.86
N VAL A 224 -27.66 28.95 -24.05
CA VAL A 224 -26.79 27.77 -23.91
C VAL A 224 -26.68 26.99 -25.23
N ASP A 225 -27.80 26.76 -25.93
CA ASP A 225 -27.77 26.10 -27.25
C ASP A 225 -26.96 26.92 -28.27
N THR A 226 -27.07 28.25 -28.21
CA THR A 226 -26.36 29.16 -29.13
C THR A 226 -24.85 29.11 -28.92
N ILE A 227 -24.37 29.16 -27.66
CA ILE A 227 -22.93 29.06 -27.40
C ILE A 227 -22.37 27.68 -27.74
N ASN A 228 -23.14 26.61 -27.51
CA ASN A 228 -22.73 25.24 -27.87
C ASN A 228 -22.61 25.02 -29.38
N ALA A 229 -23.37 25.78 -30.18
CA ALA A 229 -23.30 25.71 -31.64
C ALA A 229 -22.12 26.48 -32.25
N ASP A 230 -21.42 27.32 -31.47
CA ASP A 230 -20.31 28.15 -31.93
C ASP A 230 -19.01 27.73 -31.21
N HIS A 231 -18.17 26.95 -31.91
CA HIS A 231 -16.90 26.49 -31.37
C HIS A 231 -15.96 27.63 -30.95
N GLY A 232 -16.02 28.79 -31.63
CA GLY A 232 -15.21 29.95 -31.30
C GLY A 232 -15.66 30.58 -29.98
N ALA A 233 -16.97 30.81 -29.83
CA ALA A 233 -17.53 31.34 -28.60
C ALA A 233 -17.33 30.37 -27.41
N LEU A 234 -17.46 29.07 -27.63
CA LEU A 234 -17.21 28.03 -26.63
C LEU A 234 -15.74 28.00 -26.20
N HIS A 235 -14.81 28.15 -27.15
CA HIS A 235 -13.38 28.25 -26.85
C HIS A 235 -13.05 29.52 -26.06
N GLU A 236 -13.58 30.68 -26.45
CA GLU A 236 -13.38 31.93 -25.69
C GLU A 236 -13.93 31.82 -24.26
N PHE A 237 -15.08 31.16 -24.09
CA PHE A 237 -15.66 30.95 -22.77
C PHE A 237 -14.83 29.99 -21.91
N HIS A 238 -14.30 28.92 -22.52
CA HIS A 238 -13.33 28.03 -21.89
C HIS A 238 -12.04 28.76 -21.48
N GLU A 239 -11.52 29.63 -22.35
CA GLU A 239 -10.32 30.42 -22.06
C GLU A 239 -10.53 31.51 -21.01
N ALA A 240 -11.78 31.86 -20.68
CA ALA A 240 -12.09 32.78 -19.59
C ALA A 240 -11.97 32.13 -18.19
N GLN A 241 -11.86 30.81 -18.10
CA GLN A 241 -11.84 30.08 -16.82
C GLN A 241 -10.44 30.08 -16.16
N ALA A 242 -10.42 29.91 -14.83
CA ALA A 242 -9.19 29.74 -14.03
C ALA A 242 -8.49 28.39 -14.29
N TRP A 243 -9.17 27.46 -14.93
CA TRP A 243 -8.67 26.16 -15.33
C TRP A 243 -8.67 26.01 -16.84
N ARG A 244 -7.91 25.03 -17.34
CA ARG A 244 -7.97 24.61 -18.74
C ARG A 244 -8.00 23.09 -18.88
N LEU A 245 -8.82 22.61 -19.80
CA LEU A 245 -8.91 21.20 -20.15
C LEU A 245 -7.63 20.77 -20.88
N ALA A 246 -7.21 19.54 -20.61
CA ALA A 246 -6.04 18.97 -21.25
C ALA A 246 -6.27 17.51 -21.61
N TRP A 247 -5.54 17.07 -22.64
CA TRP A 247 -5.40 15.66 -22.94
C TRP A 247 -4.71 14.97 -21.78
N TRP A 248 -5.25 13.84 -21.30
CA TRP A 248 -4.76 13.15 -20.12
C TRP A 248 -3.24 12.85 -20.16
N ARG A 249 -2.69 12.57 -21.36
CA ARG A 249 -1.25 12.31 -21.53
C ARG A 249 -0.35 13.51 -21.23
N THR A 250 -0.89 14.73 -21.23
CA THR A 250 -0.12 15.93 -20.91
C THR A 250 0.09 16.14 -19.41
N ALA A 251 -0.65 15.41 -18.56
CA ALA A 251 -0.56 15.53 -17.10
C ALA A 251 0.87 15.28 -16.59
N ARG A 252 1.62 14.33 -17.16
CA ARG A 252 2.97 14.00 -16.69
C ARG A 252 3.98 15.17 -16.77
N GLU A 253 3.76 16.13 -17.67
CA GLU A 253 4.68 17.26 -17.93
C GLU A 253 4.11 18.60 -17.48
N LYS A 254 2.79 18.79 -17.58
CA LYS A 254 2.16 20.11 -17.50
C LYS A 254 1.22 20.29 -16.32
N LEU A 255 1.08 19.29 -15.46
CA LEU A 255 0.20 19.41 -14.30
C LEU A 255 0.68 20.53 -13.37
N THR A 256 -0.29 21.25 -12.81
CA THR A 256 -0.03 22.46 -12.03
C THR A 256 -0.34 22.28 -10.55
N TYR A 257 -0.34 21.04 -10.06
CA TYR A 257 -0.50 20.71 -8.65
C TYR A 257 0.25 19.42 -8.30
N ARG A 258 0.63 19.27 -7.03
CA ARG A 258 1.22 18.03 -6.51
C ARG A 258 0.15 16.93 -6.48
N ARG A 259 0.54 15.72 -6.87
CA ARG A 259 -0.31 14.52 -6.82
C ARG A 259 0.15 13.52 -5.77
N PHE A 260 -0.68 12.51 -5.52
CA PHE A 260 -0.22 11.23 -4.98
C PHE A 260 0.41 10.38 -6.09
N PHE A 261 1.72 10.13 -5.99
CA PHE A 261 2.51 9.46 -7.02
C PHE A 261 2.31 10.05 -8.42
N GLU A 262 1.77 9.28 -9.36
CA GLU A 262 1.47 9.70 -10.73
C GLU A 262 -0.05 9.86 -11.01
N ILE A 263 -0.90 9.66 -10.00
CA ILE A 263 -2.36 9.61 -10.14
C ILE A 263 -2.93 11.04 -10.21
N ALA A 264 -3.39 11.45 -11.39
CA ALA A 264 -3.93 12.79 -11.62
C ALA A 264 -5.22 13.05 -10.83
N ASP A 265 -5.96 12.00 -10.50
CA ASP A 265 -7.22 12.11 -9.79
C ASP A 265 -7.06 12.35 -8.27
N LEU A 266 -5.82 12.46 -7.76
CA LEU A 266 -5.53 12.69 -6.34
C LEU A 266 -4.65 13.93 -6.15
N ILE A 267 -5.21 15.00 -5.60
CA ILE A 267 -4.54 16.28 -5.38
C ILE A 267 -3.96 16.38 -3.96
N GLY A 268 -2.71 16.84 -3.86
CA GLY A 268 -1.99 17.00 -2.60
C GLY A 268 -2.56 18.09 -1.70
N VAL A 269 -2.76 17.76 -0.43
CA VAL A 269 -3.27 18.65 0.64
C VAL A 269 -2.11 19.18 1.49
N ARG A 270 -2.20 20.45 1.88
CA ARG A 270 -1.17 21.19 2.64
C ARG A 270 -1.34 21.08 4.14
N GLN A 271 -1.13 19.88 4.67
CA GLN A 271 -1.31 19.57 6.10
C GLN A 271 -0.37 20.33 7.04
N GLU A 272 0.74 20.87 6.54
CA GLU A 272 1.62 21.77 7.30
C GLU A 272 0.92 23.09 7.70
N SER A 273 -0.19 23.43 7.05
CA SER A 273 -1.04 24.55 7.44
C SER A 273 -1.98 24.17 8.60
N ARG A 274 -1.83 24.87 9.74
CA ARG A 274 -2.72 24.69 10.90
C ARG A 274 -4.21 24.91 10.60
N ARG A 275 -4.56 25.69 9.58
CA ARG A 275 -5.96 25.86 9.17
C ARG A 275 -6.46 24.60 8.47
N VAL A 276 -5.70 24.10 7.49
CA VAL A 276 -6.03 22.89 6.72
C VAL A 276 -6.18 21.70 7.64
N PHE A 277 -5.19 21.47 8.51
CA PHE A 277 -5.27 20.42 9.53
C PHE A 277 -6.56 20.50 10.35
N ARG A 278 -6.91 21.70 10.86
CA ARG A 278 -8.12 21.86 11.68
C ARG A 278 -9.40 21.63 10.89
N GLU A 279 -9.44 22.01 9.62
CA GLU A 279 -10.60 21.79 8.75
C GLU A 279 -10.75 20.32 8.36
N SER A 280 -9.65 19.60 8.08
CA SER A 280 -9.71 18.19 7.66
C SER A 280 -9.85 17.19 8.80
N HIS A 281 -9.58 17.56 10.07
CA HIS A 281 -9.62 16.61 11.18
C HIS A 281 -10.83 16.76 12.11
N GLN A 282 -11.82 17.60 11.80
CA GLN A 282 -12.91 17.90 12.74
C GLN A 282 -13.72 16.64 13.09
N LEU A 283 -14.05 15.82 12.10
CA LEU A 283 -14.75 14.56 12.31
C LEU A 283 -13.94 13.59 13.18
N ILE A 284 -12.66 13.37 12.87
CA ILE A 284 -11.79 12.48 13.67
C ILE A 284 -11.69 12.94 15.14
N ILE A 285 -11.47 14.23 15.38
CA ILE A 285 -11.41 14.78 16.75
C ILE A 285 -12.77 14.66 17.44
N ARG A 286 -13.89 14.83 16.72
CA ARG A 286 -15.24 14.59 17.23
C ARG A 286 -15.44 13.13 17.65
N LEU A 287 -15.06 12.17 16.81
CA LEU A 287 -15.17 10.74 17.11
C LEU A 287 -14.33 10.34 18.33
N ALA A 288 -13.12 10.87 18.45
CA ALA A 288 -12.28 10.68 19.63
C ALA A 288 -12.97 11.22 20.90
N ARG A 289 -13.49 12.46 20.85
CA ARG A 289 -14.22 13.10 21.96
C ARG A 289 -15.44 12.28 22.39
N GLU A 290 -16.14 11.70 21.43
CA GLU A 290 -17.32 10.85 21.63
C GLU A 290 -16.97 9.42 22.07
N ARG A 291 -15.68 9.09 22.19
CA ARG A 291 -15.15 7.75 22.54
C ARG A 291 -15.54 6.66 21.55
N ARG A 292 -15.65 7.04 20.27
CA ARG A 292 -15.90 6.13 19.14
C ARG A 292 -14.64 5.83 18.33
N LEU A 293 -13.48 6.31 18.79
CA LEU A 293 -12.17 6.12 18.17
C LEU A 293 -11.16 5.73 19.26
N ASP A 294 -10.53 4.57 19.09
CA ASP A 294 -9.47 4.05 19.96
C ASP A 294 -8.08 4.20 19.32
N GLY A 295 -8.00 4.23 17.98
CA GLY A 295 -6.75 4.46 17.26
C GLY A 295 -6.97 5.03 15.85
N ILE A 296 -5.89 5.47 15.22
CA ILE A 296 -5.88 5.96 13.85
C ILE A 296 -4.63 5.44 13.12
N ARG A 297 -4.80 4.97 11.88
CA ARG A 297 -3.70 4.69 10.95
C ARG A 297 -3.61 5.83 9.95
N ILE A 298 -2.42 6.36 9.78
CA ILE A 298 -2.13 7.46 8.86
C ILE A 298 -1.61 6.89 7.54
N ASP A 299 -2.39 7.08 6.49
CA ASP A 299 -2.01 6.75 5.12
C ASP A 299 -0.88 7.65 4.63
N HIS A 300 0.09 7.04 3.96
CA HIS A 300 1.15 7.70 3.21
C HIS A 300 1.80 8.88 3.95
N VAL A 301 2.28 8.64 5.18
CA VAL A 301 2.87 9.69 6.02
C VAL A 301 4.08 10.36 5.35
N ASP A 302 4.79 9.62 4.49
CA ASP A 302 5.93 10.08 3.71
C ASP A 302 5.56 11.02 2.56
N GLY A 303 4.28 11.26 2.27
CA GLY A 303 3.83 12.31 1.34
C GLY A 303 3.72 13.69 1.97
N LEU A 304 3.71 13.77 3.30
CA LEU A 304 3.52 15.03 4.03
C LEU A 304 4.75 15.93 3.96
N ALA A 305 4.53 17.24 3.97
CA ALA A 305 5.59 18.24 3.98
C ALA A 305 6.43 18.18 5.27
N ASP A 306 5.76 18.00 6.41
CA ASP A 306 6.38 17.85 7.74
C ASP A 306 5.64 16.75 8.53
N PRO A 307 6.03 15.48 8.34
CA PRO A 307 5.38 14.35 9.02
C PRO A 307 5.45 14.44 10.54
N LYS A 308 6.59 14.86 11.09
CA LYS A 308 6.77 15.01 12.54
C LYS A 308 5.82 16.07 13.10
N GLY A 309 5.82 17.27 12.51
CA GLY A 309 4.92 18.36 12.94
C GLY A 309 3.44 17.99 12.82
N TYR A 310 3.06 17.25 11.77
CA TYR A 310 1.71 16.70 11.61
C TYR A 310 1.31 15.77 12.76
N LEU A 311 2.16 14.79 13.08
CA LEU A 311 1.90 13.79 14.13
C LEU A 311 1.84 14.43 15.52
N GLU A 312 2.72 15.39 15.81
CA GLU A 312 2.67 16.18 17.05
C GLU A 312 1.35 16.97 17.16
N GLN A 313 0.93 17.62 16.07
CA GLN A 313 -0.32 18.36 16.03
C GLN A 313 -1.54 17.45 16.21
N LEU A 314 -1.52 16.25 15.64
CA LEU A 314 -2.55 15.23 15.83
C LEU A 314 -2.65 14.77 17.28
N ARG A 315 -1.51 14.45 17.91
CA ARG A 315 -1.46 14.07 19.32
C ARG A 315 -2.00 15.19 20.22
N GLN A 316 -1.57 16.44 19.99
CA GLN A 316 -2.06 17.61 20.72
C GLN A 316 -3.57 17.81 20.54
N ALA A 317 -4.09 17.60 19.34
CA ALA A 317 -5.52 17.71 19.06
C ALA A 317 -6.33 16.66 19.84
N PHE A 318 -5.87 15.41 19.93
CA PHE A 318 -6.51 14.38 20.77
C PHE A 318 -6.42 14.71 22.26
N GLN A 319 -5.26 15.15 22.74
CA GLN A 319 -5.07 15.57 24.13
C GLN A 319 -6.01 16.73 24.52
N SER A 320 -6.30 17.65 23.60
CA SER A 320 -7.21 18.78 23.83
C SER A 320 -8.65 18.34 24.16
N VAL A 321 -9.07 17.17 23.66
CA VAL A 321 -10.35 16.54 23.98
C VAL A 321 -10.24 15.48 25.08
N ARG A 322 -9.11 15.44 25.80
CA ARG A 322 -8.79 14.51 26.90
C ARG A 322 -8.84 13.04 26.48
N ARG A 323 -8.35 12.75 25.28
CA ARG A 323 -8.24 11.41 24.70
C ARG A 323 -6.81 11.17 24.23
N SER A 324 -6.46 9.90 24.11
CA SER A 324 -5.18 9.46 23.56
C SER A 324 -5.40 8.22 22.67
N PRO A 325 -6.09 8.35 21.52
CA PRO A 325 -6.11 7.27 20.54
C PRO A 325 -4.68 6.93 20.10
N THR A 326 -4.40 5.65 19.82
CA THR A 326 -3.12 5.24 19.25
C THR A 326 -2.96 5.80 17.83
N ILE A 327 -1.74 6.03 17.40
CA ILE A 327 -1.36 6.54 16.09
C ILE A 327 -0.38 5.54 15.45
N HIS A 328 -0.83 4.91 14.38
CA HIS A 328 0.01 4.06 13.53
C HIS A 328 0.24 4.77 12.20
N VAL A 329 1.36 4.50 11.54
CA VAL A 329 1.67 5.11 10.24
C VAL A 329 1.96 4.04 9.19
N GLU A 330 1.44 4.23 8.00
CA GLU A 330 1.98 3.54 6.83
C GLU A 330 3.32 4.19 6.45
N LYS A 331 4.40 3.45 6.68
CA LYS A 331 5.76 3.86 6.33
C LYS A 331 6.58 2.63 6.00
N ILE A 332 7.31 2.67 4.89
CA ILE A 332 8.17 1.57 4.46
C ILE A 332 9.58 1.80 4.98
N LEU A 333 10.08 0.87 5.80
CA LEU A 333 11.47 0.84 6.26
C LEU A 333 12.28 -0.03 5.31
N THR A 334 13.48 0.40 4.97
CA THR A 334 14.38 -0.29 4.02
C THR A 334 15.77 -0.46 4.60
N GLY A 335 16.43 -1.59 4.36
CA GLY A 335 17.74 -1.91 4.93
C GLY A 335 17.79 -1.69 6.44
N ASP A 336 18.84 -0.99 6.89
CA ASP A 336 19.05 -0.69 8.32
C ASP A 336 18.16 0.46 8.85
N GLU A 337 17.17 0.93 8.07
CA GLU A 337 16.26 2.00 8.50
C GLU A 337 15.49 1.59 9.77
N ARG A 338 15.50 2.48 10.78
CA ARG A 338 14.78 2.31 12.05
C ARG A 338 13.71 3.38 12.17
N LEU A 339 12.58 3.04 12.79
CA LEU A 339 11.50 3.98 13.02
C LEU A 339 11.97 5.15 13.87
N ARG A 340 11.47 6.35 13.57
CA ARG A 340 11.85 7.57 14.29
C ARG A 340 11.12 7.66 15.61
N THR A 341 11.83 7.39 16.71
CA THR A 341 11.28 7.50 18.08
C THR A 341 10.82 8.92 18.41
N SER A 342 11.38 9.96 17.76
CA SER A 342 10.94 11.35 17.90
C SER A 342 9.52 11.63 17.37
N TRP A 343 8.90 10.69 16.63
CA TRP A 343 7.50 10.82 16.22
C TRP A 343 6.53 10.47 17.35
N GLU A 344 7.01 9.76 18.39
CA GLU A 344 6.25 9.37 19.58
C GLU A 344 4.94 8.59 19.25
N ILE A 345 4.94 7.83 18.16
CA ILE A 345 3.82 6.99 17.70
C ILE A 345 3.96 5.54 18.17
N GLU A 346 2.89 4.76 18.08
CA GLU A 346 2.87 3.36 18.50
C GLU A 346 3.65 2.42 17.55
N GLY A 347 3.72 2.76 16.26
CA GLY A 347 4.56 2.03 15.30
C GLY A 347 4.09 2.16 13.85
N THR A 348 4.68 1.34 12.97
CA THR A 348 4.26 1.24 11.56
C THR A 348 3.07 0.28 11.40
N THR A 349 2.59 0.14 10.17
CA THR A 349 1.65 -0.92 9.75
C THR A 349 2.31 -2.30 9.56
N GLY A 350 3.64 -2.43 9.67
CA GLY A 350 4.29 -3.74 9.84
C GLY A 350 4.94 -4.40 8.64
N TYR A 351 5.18 -3.69 7.53
CA TYR A 351 5.83 -4.29 6.36
C TYR A 351 7.22 -4.86 6.65
N GLU A 352 7.97 -4.26 7.57
CA GLU A 352 9.28 -4.76 8.00
C GLU A 352 9.20 -6.15 8.69
N PHE A 353 8.04 -6.54 9.22
CA PHE A 353 7.84 -7.90 9.73
C PHE A 353 7.77 -8.93 8.59
N ILE A 354 7.21 -8.55 7.43
CA ILE A 354 7.22 -9.40 6.23
C ILE A 354 8.67 -9.65 5.78
N THR A 355 9.50 -8.60 5.76
CA THR A 355 10.92 -8.69 5.40
C THR A 355 11.72 -9.54 6.41
N ALA A 356 11.43 -9.45 7.71
CA ALA A 356 12.05 -10.34 8.70
C ALA A 356 11.66 -11.82 8.48
N LEU A 357 10.41 -12.09 8.11
CA LEU A 357 9.94 -13.44 7.82
C LEU A 357 10.53 -14.01 6.52
N SER A 358 10.72 -13.19 5.48
CA SER A 358 11.38 -13.65 4.25
C SER A 358 12.82 -14.09 4.54
N GLY A 359 13.56 -13.31 5.34
CA GLY A 359 14.90 -13.67 5.80
C GLY A 359 14.94 -15.01 6.55
N LEU A 360 13.90 -15.33 7.32
CA LEU A 360 13.80 -16.57 8.08
C LEU A 360 13.53 -17.81 7.22
N TYR A 361 12.65 -17.68 6.22
CA TYR A 361 12.14 -18.81 5.42
C TYR A 361 12.90 -19.07 4.12
N VAL A 362 13.63 -18.08 3.61
CA VAL A 362 14.49 -18.28 2.44
C VAL A 362 15.83 -18.84 2.88
N ASP A 363 16.32 -19.88 2.18
CA ASP A 363 17.63 -20.48 2.44
C ASP A 363 18.76 -19.58 1.86
N PRO A 364 19.52 -18.85 2.70
CA PRO A 364 20.58 -17.95 2.21
C PRO A 364 21.72 -18.71 1.51
N GLU A 365 21.94 -20.00 1.82
CA GLU A 365 23.01 -20.79 1.20
C GLU A 365 22.73 -21.10 -0.28
N LYS A 366 21.48 -20.90 -0.72
CA LYS A 366 20.99 -21.23 -2.06
C LYS A 366 20.88 -20.04 -2.99
N GLU A 367 21.31 -18.84 -2.58
CA GLU A 367 21.24 -17.65 -3.43
C GLU A 367 21.95 -17.83 -4.78
N ALA A 368 23.18 -18.35 -4.76
CA ALA A 368 23.96 -18.55 -5.98
C ALA A 368 23.29 -19.57 -6.93
N ALA A 369 22.71 -20.65 -6.37
CA ALA A 369 21.99 -21.65 -7.13
C ALA A 369 20.71 -21.11 -7.76
N MET A 370 19.91 -20.34 -7.01
CA MET A 370 18.71 -19.70 -7.55
C MET A 370 19.03 -18.63 -8.60
N THR A 371 20.10 -17.87 -8.39
CA THR A 371 20.56 -16.87 -9.37
C THR A 371 21.00 -17.55 -10.67
N ALA A 372 21.79 -18.63 -10.57
CA ALA A 372 22.21 -19.41 -11.73
C ALA A 372 21.02 -20.09 -12.44
N ALA A 373 20.04 -20.61 -11.68
CA ALA A 373 18.80 -21.17 -12.21
C ALA A 373 18.00 -20.14 -13.01
N TYR A 374 17.79 -18.95 -12.45
CA TYR A 374 17.06 -17.86 -13.10
C TYR A 374 17.81 -17.36 -14.35
N HIS A 375 19.09 -17.01 -14.24
CA HIS A 375 19.90 -16.54 -15.36
C HIS A 375 20.02 -17.59 -16.47
N GLY A 376 20.15 -18.87 -16.10
CA GLY A 376 20.19 -19.98 -17.05
C GLY A 376 18.90 -20.12 -17.85
N PHE A 377 17.74 -19.88 -17.23
CA PHE A 377 16.44 -19.92 -17.91
C PHE A 377 16.24 -18.73 -18.85
N ILE A 378 16.53 -17.50 -18.39
CA ILE A 378 16.31 -16.30 -19.19
C ILE A 378 17.39 -16.07 -20.26
N GLY A 379 18.54 -16.74 -20.12
CA GLY A 379 19.65 -16.70 -21.09
C GLY A 379 20.55 -15.47 -20.96
N GLU A 380 20.41 -14.67 -19.89
CA GLU A 380 21.22 -13.49 -19.62
C GLU A 380 21.47 -13.30 -18.12
N GLU A 381 22.54 -12.57 -17.78
CA GLU A 381 22.80 -12.11 -16.41
C GLU A 381 22.12 -10.75 -16.19
N GLN A 382 21.45 -10.59 -15.04
CA GLN A 382 20.79 -9.33 -14.68
C GLN A 382 21.46 -8.64 -13.50
N ASP A 383 21.78 -7.36 -13.67
CA ASP A 383 22.22 -6.47 -12.60
C ASP A 383 21.00 -5.75 -12.00
N LEU A 384 20.50 -6.29 -10.88
CA LEU A 384 19.34 -5.74 -10.15
C LEU A 384 19.61 -4.32 -9.65
N ARG A 385 20.79 -4.04 -9.08
CA ARG A 385 21.12 -2.70 -8.54
C ARG A 385 21.18 -1.66 -9.65
N GLY A 386 21.80 -2.01 -10.78
CA GLY A 386 21.76 -1.18 -11.98
C GLY A 386 20.34 -1.02 -12.53
N MET A 387 19.49 -2.05 -12.46
CA MET A 387 18.08 -1.96 -12.89
C MET A 387 17.30 -0.97 -12.02
N ILE A 388 17.43 -1.05 -10.69
CA ILE A 388 16.82 -0.12 -9.73
C ILE A 388 17.24 1.31 -10.04
N LEU A 389 18.55 1.56 -10.18
CA LEU A 389 19.07 2.90 -10.47
C LEU A 389 18.50 3.45 -11.79
N ARG A 390 18.52 2.64 -12.86
CA ARG A 390 17.96 3.03 -14.17
C ARG A 390 16.46 3.33 -14.08
N GLN A 391 15.69 2.55 -13.30
CA GLN A 391 14.26 2.79 -13.15
C GLN A 391 13.95 4.01 -12.29
N LYS A 392 14.69 4.26 -11.20
CA LYS A 392 14.55 5.50 -10.41
C LYS A 392 14.78 6.74 -11.28
N ARG A 393 15.85 6.74 -12.08
CA ARG A 393 16.11 7.81 -13.08
C ARG A 393 14.96 7.97 -14.06
N SER A 394 14.51 6.87 -14.67
CA SER A 394 13.43 6.89 -15.67
C SER A 394 12.11 7.42 -15.10
N ILE A 395 11.68 6.95 -13.93
CA ILE A 395 10.46 7.41 -13.27
C ILE A 395 10.54 8.90 -12.95
N PHE A 396 11.66 9.36 -12.38
CA PHE A 396 11.81 10.77 -12.03
C PHE A 396 11.82 11.66 -13.28
N GLN A 397 12.51 11.26 -14.35
CA GLN A 397 12.62 12.04 -15.58
C GLN A 397 11.36 12.01 -16.46
N ARG A 398 10.59 10.91 -16.48
CA ARG A 398 9.47 10.72 -17.41
C ARG A 398 8.11 10.88 -16.74
N ASN A 399 7.89 10.23 -15.61
CA ASN A 399 6.58 10.17 -14.95
C ASN A 399 6.37 11.38 -14.03
N LEU A 400 7.45 11.88 -13.42
CA LEU A 400 7.48 13.01 -12.49
C LEU A 400 8.22 14.23 -13.08
N ALA A 401 8.14 14.42 -14.40
CA ALA A 401 8.86 15.47 -15.12
C ALA A 401 8.45 16.88 -14.67
N GLY A 402 7.17 17.08 -14.33
CA GLY A 402 6.68 18.33 -13.76
C GLY A 402 7.32 18.65 -12.40
N GLU A 403 7.42 17.66 -11.52
CA GLU A 403 8.06 17.77 -10.21
C GLU A 403 9.56 18.04 -10.33
N LEU A 404 10.25 17.38 -11.28
CA LEU A 404 11.67 17.65 -11.57
C LEU A 404 11.89 19.10 -12.07
N THR A 405 10.97 19.60 -12.91
CA THR A 405 11.01 21.00 -13.38
C THR A 405 10.86 21.98 -12.22
N ALA A 406 9.92 21.73 -11.31
CA ALA A 406 9.72 22.55 -10.11
C ALA A 406 10.95 22.54 -9.20
N LEU A 407 11.52 21.35 -8.92
CA LEU A 407 12.73 21.22 -8.10
C LEU A 407 13.94 21.92 -8.71
N THR A 408 14.10 21.83 -10.02
CA THR A 408 15.17 22.53 -10.76
C THR A 408 15.03 24.04 -10.59
N GLY A 409 13.80 24.57 -10.73
CA GLY A 409 13.52 26.00 -10.52
C GLY A 409 13.83 26.46 -9.09
N LEU A 410 13.42 25.69 -8.08
CA LEU A 410 13.71 25.97 -6.67
C LEU A 410 15.22 26.00 -6.41
N ALA A 411 15.97 24.99 -6.87
CA ALA A 411 17.41 24.92 -6.69
C ALA A 411 18.13 26.09 -7.37
N LEU A 412 17.76 26.44 -8.61
CA LEU A 412 18.34 27.58 -9.33
C LEU A 412 18.03 28.92 -8.66
N SER A 413 16.86 29.06 -8.04
CA SER A 413 16.49 30.30 -7.34
C SER A 413 17.44 30.61 -6.18
N VAL A 414 17.94 29.57 -5.49
CA VAL A 414 18.97 29.69 -4.46
C VAL A 414 20.35 29.86 -5.10
N ALA A 415 20.69 29.00 -6.08
CA ALA A 415 22.00 29.03 -6.75
C ALA A 415 22.35 30.39 -7.36
N SER A 416 21.35 31.10 -7.92
CA SER A 416 21.53 32.41 -8.56
C SER A 416 21.99 33.53 -7.62
N ARG A 417 21.85 33.36 -6.29
CA ARG A 417 22.26 34.34 -5.28
C ARG A 417 23.72 34.16 -4.85
N GLY A 418 24.25 32.93 -4.97
CA GLY A 418 25.61 32.60 -4.59
C GLY A 418 26.63 32.86 -5.70
N LEU A 419 27.76 33.51 -5.37
CA LEU A 419 28.79 33.85 -6.34
C LEU A 419 29.44 32.62 -7.00
N SER A 420 29.63 31.53 -6.24
CA SER A 420 30.21 30.27 -6.73
C SER A 420 29.21 29.36 -7.42
N THR A 421 27.91 29.64 -7.30
CA THR A 421 26.82 28.78 -7.80
C THR A 421 26.01 29.43 -8.93
N ARG A 422 26.24 30.71 -9.23
CA ARG A 422 25.48 31.47 -10.25
C ARG A 422 25.62 30.93 -11.68
N ASP A 423 26.70 30.20 -11.96
CA ASP A 423 26.98 29.63 -13.29
C ASP A 423 26.39 28.20 -13.44
N LEU A 424 25.74 27.66 -12.40
CA LEU A 424 25.04 26.38 -12.47
C LEU A 424 23.80 26.50 -13.35
N GLY A 425 23.76 25.70 -14.42
CA GLY A 425 22.68 25.72 -15.40
C GLY A 425 21.53 24.75 -15.08
N PRO A 426 20.34 24.94 -15.71
CA PRO A 426 19.16 24.11 -15.48
C PRO A 426 19.36 22.62 -15.82
N ASP A 427 20.08 22.32 -16.90
CA ASP A 427 20.33 20.94 -17.31
C ASP A 427 21.17 20.17 -16.29
N THR A 428 22.33 20.73 -15.90
CA THR A 428 23.22 20.12 -14.92
C THR A 428 22.56 20.00 -13.54
N MET A 429 21.77 21.00 -13.14
CA MET A 429 21.01 20.98 -11.88
C MET A 429 19.96 19.87 -11.88
N SER A 430 19.18 19.75 -12.96
CA SER A 430 18.17 18.70 -13.12
C SER A 430 18.79 17.30 -13.04
N ARG A 431 19.91 17.08 -13.74
CA ARG A 431 20.66 15.81 -13.67
C ARG A 431 21.19 15.55 -12.25
N ALA A 432 21.75 16.54 -11.57
CA ALA A 432 22.22 16.39 -10.19
C ALA A 432 21.10 16.02 -9.20
N ILE A 433 19.91 16.62 -9.33
CA ILE A 433 18.73 16.28 -8.53
C ILE A 433 18.35 14.80 -8.74
N VAL A 434 18.30 14.36 -10.00
CA VAL A 434 17.97 12.98 -10.35
C VAL A 434 18.99 12.00 -9.77
N GLU A 435 20.29 12.30 -9.89
CA GLU A 435 21.34 11.40 -9.41
C GLU A 435 21.34 11.25 -7.89
N VAL A 436 21.19 12.36 -7.14
CA VAL A 436 21.10 12.28 -5.68
C VAL A 436 19.84 11.52 -5.25
N ALA A 437 18.70 11.77 -5.89
CA ALA A 437 17.45 11.04 -5.58
C ALA A 437 17.54 9.55 -5.93
N ALA A 438 18.18 9.20 -7.06
CA ALA A 438 18.34 7.81 -7.47
C ALA A 438 19.30 7.05 -6.55
N ALA A 439 20.31 7.73 -5.99
CA ALA A 439 21.28 7.18 -5.06
C ALA A 439 20.77 7.00 -3.62
N LEU A 440 19.64 7.62 -3.26
CA LEU A 440 19.06 7.45 -1.92
C LEU A 440 18.68 5.99 -1.65
N PRO A 441 19.15 5.40 -0.53
CA PRO A 441 18.77 4.04 -0.14
C PRO A 441 17.39 3.96 0.52
N VAL A 442 16.88 5.09 1.03
CA VAL A 442 15.58 5.21 1.72
C VAL A 442 14.54 5.91 0.85
N TYR A 443 13.26 5.80 1.22
CA TYR A 443 12.16 6.51 0.53
C TYR A 443 12.33 8.03 0.59
N ARG A 444 12.72 8.57 1.74
CA ARG A 444 12.98 10.01 1.92
C ARG A 444 13.79 10.29 3.19
N THR A 445 14.33 11.51 3.25
CA THR A 445 14.86 12.13 4.47
C THR A 445 13.78 12.98 5.17
N TYR A 446 14.08 13.46 6.38
CA TYR A 446 13.10 14.16 7.24
C TYR A 446 13.68 15.45 7.85
N VAL A 447 14.28 16.25 6.98
CA VAL A 447 14.75 17.60 7.26
C VAL A 447 13.56 18.56 7.28
N SER A 448 13.52 19.44 8.29
CA SER A 448 12.45 20.43 8.47
C SER A 448 12.99 21.74 9.05
N VAL A 449 12.09 22.66 9.40
CA VAL A 449 12.43 23.92 10.08
C VAL A 449 13.07 23.69 11.46
N ASP A 450 12.86 22.53 12.07
CA ASP A 450 13.49 22.14 13.34
C ASP A 450 14.98 21.76 13.16
N GLY A 451 15.44 21.59 11.91
CA GLY A 451 16.82 21.27 11.56
C GLY A 451 16.96 19.94 10.81
N VAL A 452 18.21 19.48 10.71
CA VAL A 452 18.61 18.27 9.97
C VAL A 452 18.97 17.16 10.96
N PRO A 453 18.23 16.04 10.99
CA PRO A 453 18.59 14.90 11.85
C PRO A 453 19.97 14.34 11.49
N SER A 454 20.81 14.02 12.48
CA SER A 454 22.18 13.51 12.23
C SER A 454 22.22 12.25 11.37
N ARG A 455 21.21 11.38 11.50
CA ARG A 455 21.06 10.20 10.64
C ARG A 455 20.83 10.58 9.17
N ASP A 456 20.03 11.61 8.93
CA ASP A 456 19.73 12.08 7.57
C ASP A 456 20.94 12.77 6.94
N ILE A 457 21.79 13.45 7.73
CA ILE A 457 23.08 13.97 7.25
C ILE A 457 23.92 12.85 6.64
N ALA A 458 24.08 11.73 7.37
CA ALA A 458 24.87 10.59 6.88
C ALA A 458 24.27 9.97 5.60
N ILE A 459 22.95 9.83 5.53
CA ILE A 459 22.24 9.33 4.33
C ILE A 459 22.43 10.28 3.14
N ILE A 460 22.33 11.59 3.37
CA ILE A 460 22.53 12.61 2.32
C ILE A 460 23.97 12.59 1.83
N ASP A 461 24.94 12.55 2.73
CA ASP A 461 26.37 12.51 2.39
C ASP A 461 26.69 11.25 1.56
N GLU A 462 26.20 10.08 1.97
CA GLU A 462 26.38 8.85 1.21
C GLU A 462 25.73 8.90 -0.19
N ALA A 463 24.52 9.45 -0.30
CA ALA A 463 23.83 9.60 -1.58
C ALA A 463 24.57 10.58 -2.51
N VAL A 464 25.10 11.68 -1.97
CA VAL A 464 25.93 12.66 -2.70
C VAL A 464 27.22 12.01 -3.18
N ASP A 465 27.92 11.27 -2.32
CA ASP A 465 29.14 10.56 -2.67
C ASP A 465 28.89 9.53 -3.79
N ARG A 466 27.84 8.72 -3.67
CA ARG A 466 27.42 7.78 -4.71
C ARG A 466 27.06 8.48 -6.01
N ALA A 467 26.31 9.58 -5.96
CA ALA A 467 25.94 10.35 -7.15
C ALA A 467 27.17 10.91 -7.89
N MET A 468 28.21 11.38 -7.18
CA MET A 468 29.45 11.84 -7.82
C MET A 468 30.20 10.72 -8.57
N THR A 469 30.02 9.45 -8.16
CA THR A 469 30.65 8.32 -8.87
C THR A 469 29.96 7.94 -10.19
N SER A 470 28.72 8.38 -10.44
CA SER A 470 27.90 7.90 -11.56
C SER A 470 28.35 8.43 -12.93
N ARG A 471 29.06 9.57 -12.95
CA ARG A 471 29.49 10.30 -14.16
C ARG A 471 28.34 10.75 -15.08
N GLU A 472 27.10 10.72 -14.61
CA GLU A 472 25.93 11.28 -15.34
C GLU A 472 25.91 12.82 -15.30
N VAL A 473 26.67 13.40 -14.36
CA VAL A 473 26.94 14.83 -14.22
C VAL A 473 28.45 15.03 -14.35
N GLU A 474 28.87 15.98 -15.20
CA GLU A 474 30.29 16.19 -15.52
C GLU A 474 31.09 16.86 -14.39
N ALA A 475 30.40 17.53 -13.48
CA ALA A 475 30.97 18.34 -12.42
C ALA A 475 30.38 17.93 -11.07
N ASP A 476 31.22 17.93 -10.02
CA ASP A 476 30.82 17.54 -8.67
C ASP A 476 30.05 18.68 -7.97
N GLU A 477 30.34 19.94 -8.32
CA GLU A 477 29.78 21.13 -7.67
C GLU A 477 28.24 21.19 -7.68
N PRO A 478 27.52 20.88 -8.79
CA PRO A 478 26.06 20.76 -8.80
C PRO A 478 25.54 19.72 -7.80
N ILE A 479 26.17 18.53 -7.73
CA ILE A 479 25.74 17.45 -6.83
C ILE A 479 25.98 17.85 -5.37
N GLN A 480 27.16 18.42 -5.08
CA GLN A 480 27.48 18.96 -3.77
C GLN A 480 26.51 20.08 -3.36
N PHE A 481 26.08 20.91 -4.30
CA PHE A 481 25.08 21.94 -4.05
C PHE A 481 23.72 21.36 -3.66
N ILE A 482 23.26 20.27 -4.31
CA ILE A 482 22.07 19.54 -3.86
C ILE A 482 22.24 19.03 -2.42
N GLY A 483 23.41 18.46 -2.10
CA GLY A 483 23.74 18.07 -0.73
C GLY A 483 23.66 19.23 0.28
N ARG A 484 24.14 20.42 -0.08
CA ARG A 484 24.04 21.63 0.76
C ARG A 484 22.60 22.10 0.94
N LEU A 485 21.78 22.06 -0.11
CA LEU A 485 20.34 22.35 -0.02
C LEU A 485 19.66 21.42 0.97
N LEU A 486 19.85 20.10 0.83
CA LEU A 486 19.24 19.09 1.69
C LEU A 486 19.70 19.19 3.15
N LYS A 487 20.93 19.66 3.39
CA LYS A 487 21.49 19.88 4.73
C LYS A 487 21.24 21.28 5.28
N LEU A 488 20.49 22.13 4.58
CA LEU A 488 20.23 23.53 4.96
C LEU A 488 21.52 24.31 5.31
N ASP A 489 22.62 24.01 4.61
CA ASP A 489 23.97 24.49 4.93
C ASP A 489 24.23 25.90 4.35
N PHE A 490 23.53 26.88 4.92
CA PHE A 490 23.59 28.30 4.53
C PHE A 490 23.53 29.21 5.75
N ASP A 491 24.18 30.38 5.66
CA ASP A 491 24.14 31.41 6.71
C ASP A 491 23.01 32.44 6.48
N ASP A 492 22.66 32.71 5.21
CA ASP A 492 21.66 33.71 4.86
C ASP A 492 20.24 33.16 4.97
N GLY A 493 19.35 33.92 5.62
CA GLY A 493 17.98 33.49 5.88
C GLY A 493 17.14 33.27 4.61
N ALA A 494 17.38 34.01 3.53
CA ALA A 494 16.67 33.80 2.27
C ALA A 494 17.11 32.49 1.60
N ASP A 495 18.40 32.14 1.70
CA ASP A 495 18.94 30.89 1.14
C ASP A 495 18.47 29.68 1.95
N ILE A 496 18.44 29.79 3.28
CA ILE A 496 17.82 28.77 4.16
C ILE A 496 16.35 28.55 3.78
N ALA A 497 15.59 29.64 3.56
CA ALA A 497 14.18 29.53 3.18
C ALA A 497 14.01 28.82 1.82
N GLY A 498 14.82 29.17 0.82
CA GLY A 498 14.79 28.49 -0.48
C GLY A 498 15.24 27.03 -0.41
N ALA A 499 16.24 26.73 0.43
CA ALA A 499 16.69 25.37 0.69
C ALA A 499 15.62 24.53 1.39
N LEU A 500 14.85 25.12 2.32
CA LEU A 500 13.69 24.47 2.95
C LEU A 500 12.58 24.15 1.94
N ASP A 501 12.28 25.06 1.01
CA ASP A 501 11.26 24.83 -0.02
C ASP A 501 11.70 23.72 -0.99
N PHE A 502 12.97 23.75 -1.44
CA PHE A 502 13.56 22.67 -2.23
C PHE A 502 13.51 21.33 -1.49
N THR A 503 14.00 21.29 -0.25
CA THR A 503 14.11 20.06 0.55
C THR A 503 12.74 19.47 0.86
N ARG A 504 11.75 20.30 1.19
CA ARG A 504 10.36 19.86 1.37
C ARG A 504 9.85 19.15 0.12
N ARG A 505 9.94 19.81 -1.05
CA ARG A 505 9.44 19.25 -2.31
C ARG A 505 10.21 18.00 -2.72
N PHE A 506 11.53 17.98 -2.49
CA PHE A 506 12.39 16.84 -2.81
C PHE A 506 11.98 15.63 -1.99
N GLN A 507 11.84 15.78 -0.67
CA GLN A 507 11.45 14.70 0.24
C GLN A 507 10.01 14.20 -0.02
N GLN A 508 9.09 15.05 -0.47
CA GLN A 508 7.74 14.63 -0.91
C GLN A 508 7.74 13.89 -2.27
N THR A 509 8.83 14.01 -3.05
CA THR A 509 8.94 13.42 -4.39
C THR A 509 9.71 12.09 -4.37
N THR A 510 10.76 11.96 -3.56
CA THR A 510 11.64 10.78 -3.58
C THR A 510 10.92 9.50 -3.14
N GLY A 511 9.92 9.59 -2.25
CA GLY A 511 9.10 8.45 -1.86
C GLY A 511 8.33 7.87 -3.05
N ALA A 512 7.78 8.74 -3.90
CA ALA A 512 7.11 8.34 -5.16
C ALA A 512 8.10 7.71 -6.15
N VAL A 513 9.32 8.27 -6.26
CA VAL A 513 10.37 7.70 -7.11
C VAL A 513 10.72 6.28 -6.67
N MET A 514 10.90 6.05 -5.37
CA MET A 514 11.19 4.72 -4.83
C MET A 514 10.05 3.74 -5.12
N ALA A 515 8.82 4.08 -4.71
CA ALA A 515 7.66 3.21 -4.86
C ALA A 515 7.41 2.84 -6.34
N LYS A 516 7.35 3.83 -7.23
CA LYS A 516 7.02 3.59 -8.63
C LYS A 516 8.14 2.91 -9.42
N ALA A 517 9.40 3.14 -9.05
CA ALA A 517 10.54 2.49 -9.70
C ALA A 517 10.78 1.07 -9.20
N VAL A 518 10.69 0.84 -7.89
CA VAL A 518 11.02 -0.44 -7.28
C VAL A 518 9.78 -1.32 -7.21
N GLU A 519 8.79 -0.92 -6.42
CA GLU A 519 7.60 -1.73 -6.14
C GLU A 519 6.70 -1.97 -7.35
N ASP A 520 6.52 -0.93 -8.17
CA ASP A 520 5.60 -0.98 -9.32
C ASP A 520 6.33 -1.14 -10.65
N THR A 521 7.63 -1.43 -10.66
CA THR A 521 8.34 -1.72 -11.92
C THR A 521 9.39 -2.82 -11.76
N VAL A 522 10.42 -2.64 -10.92
CA VAL A 522 11.50 -3.64 -10.77
C VAL A 522 10.98 -4.97 -10.24
N PHE A 523 10.04 -4.96 -9.29
CA PHE A 523 9.40 -6.18 -8.76
C PHE A 523 8.63 -7.01 -9.79
N TYR A 524 8.31 -6.42 -10.94
CA TYR A 524 7.66 -7.11 -12.06
C TYR A 524 8.63 -7.48 -13.20
N ARG A 525 9.90 -7.07 -13.08
CA ARG A 525 10.98 -7.38 -14.05
C ARG A 525 11.95 -8.42 -13.52
N TYR A 526 12.38 -8.27 -12.27
CA TYR A 526 13.36 -9.14 -11.64
C TYR A 526 12.66 -10.30 -10.94
N ASN A 527 12.38 -11.37 -11.68
CA ASN A 527 11.51 -12.45 -11.23
C ASN A 527 12.26 -13.63 -10.60
N ARG A 528 13.54 -13.46 -10.20
CA ARG A 528 14.40 -14.52 -9.60
C ARG A 528 13.64 -15.36 -8.57
N LEU A 529 13.09 -14.71 -7.56
CA LEU A 529 12.20 -15.30 -6.55
C LEU A 529 11.13 -14.28 -6.17
N ILE A 530 9.93 -14.38 -6.75
CA ILE A 530 8.90 -13.32 -6.64
C ILE A 530 8.31 -13.18 -5.23
N ALA A 531 8.65 -14.10 -4.32
CA ALA A 531 8.28 -14.02 -2.90
C ALA A 531 8.98 -12.84 -2.19
N LEU A 532 10.15 -12.43 -2.69
CA LEU A 532 10.91 -11.29 -2.17
C LEU A 532 10.46 -9.94 -2.77
N ASN A 533 9.66 -9.99 -3.83
CA ASN A 533 9.15 -8.82 -4.55
C ASN A 533 7.84 -8.36 -3.89
N GLU A 534 7.97 -7.84 -2.67
CA GLU A 534 6.85 -7.43 -1.81
C GLU A 534 7.06 -6.00 -1.31
N VAL A 535 5.99 -5.28 -0.95
CA VAL A 535 6.07 -3.93 -0.37
C VAL A 535 7.00 -3.95 0.85
N GLY A 536 8.08 -3.15 0.81
CA GLY A 536 9.16 -3.16 1.82
C GLY A 536 10.19 -4.28 1.69
N GLY A 537 10.05 -5.15 0.68
CA GLY A 537 11.01 -6.19 0.34
C GLY A 537 12.23 -5.67 -0.41
N GLU A 538 13.35 -6.38 -0.26
CA GLU A 538 14.63 -6.07 -0.89
C GLU A 538 15.13 -7.31 -1.63
N PRO A 539 14.84 -7.48 -2.94
CA PRO A 539 15.17 -8.71 -3.66
C PRO A 539 16.67 -9.03 -3.80
N ASP A 540 17.55 -8.07 -3.48
CA ASP A 540 19.00 -8.29 -3.32
C ASP A 540 19.40 -8.80 -1.93
N HIS A 541 18.49 -8.74 -0.94
CA HIS A 541 18.60 -9.46 0.33
C HIS A 541 17.85 -10.80 0.21
N TYR A 542 18.54 -11.82 -0.34
CA TYR A 542 17.91 -13.10 -0.71
C TYR A 542 17.29 -13.84 0.49
N GLY A 543 18.07 -14.05 1.53
CA GLY A 543 17.66 -14.66 2.79
C GLY A 543 18.62 -14.23 3.90
N ALA A 544 18.33 -14.60 5.14
CA ALA A 544 19.16 -14.23 6.29
C ALA A 544 19.41 -15.45 7.19
N ASP A 545 20.37 -15.33 8.10
CA ASP A 545 20.53 -16.32 9.15
C ASP A 545 19.46 -16.13 10.24
N LEU A 546 19.39 -17.14 11.13
CA LEU A 546 18.42 -17.12 12.22
C LEU A 546 18.67 -15.98 13.23
N GLU A 547 19.92 -15.53 13.37
CA GLU A 547 20.31 -14.47 14.29
C GLU A 547 19.74 -13.12 13.85
N ALA A 548 19.80 -12.81 12.55
CA ALA A 548 19.21 -11.60 11.97
C ALA A 548 17.70 -11.51 12.22
N PHE A 549 16.96 -12.62 12.15
CA PHE A 549 15.53 -12.63 12.51
C PHE A 549 15.32 -12.26 13.99
N HIS A 550 16.13 -12.82 14.89
CA HIS A 550 16.06 -12.52 16.32
C HIS A 550 16.43 -11.07 16.63
N GLU A 551 17.46 -10.52 15.97
CA GLU A 551 17.85 -9.12 16.07
C GLU A 551 16.72 -8.19 15.61
N ALA A 552 16.07 -8.50 14.48
CA ALA A 552 14.92 -7.74 14.00
C ALA A 552 13.77 -7.70 15.02
N MET A 553 13.53 -8.81 15.73
CA MET A 553 12.51 -8.86 16.79
C MET A 553 12.90 -8.04 18.03
N GLN A 554 14.20 -7.99 18.36
CA GLN A 554 14.71 -7.15 19.45
C GLN A 554 14.61 -5.66 19.12
N ILE A 555 15.03 -5.26 17.91
CA ILE A 555 14.89 -3.88 17.41
C ILE A 555 13.41 -3.47 17.44
N ARG A 556 12.52 -4.36 17.03
CA ARG A 556 11.08 -4.11 17.05
C ARG A 556 10.55 -3.84 18.46
N LEU A 557 10.96 -4.65 19.45
CA LEU A 557 10.58 -4.44 20.85
C LEU A 557 11.10 -3.10 21.39
N GLU A 558 12.27 -2.65 20.94
CA GLU A 558 12.86 -1.36 21.33
C GLU A 558 12.13 -0.17 20.70
N ASP A 559 11.91 -0.21 19.38
CA ASP A 559 11.43 0.96 18.61
C ASP A 559 9.91 1.09 18.53
N GLN A 560 9.20 -0.04 18.49
CA GLN A 560 7.77 -0.09 18.19
C GLN A 560 7.08 -1.32 18.81
N PRO A 561 7.09 -1.45 20.16
CA PRO A 561 6.46 -2.57 20.86
C PRO A 561 4.94 -2.69 20.61
N ASP A 562 4.29 -1.61 20.20
CA ASP A 562 2.86 -1.53 19.84
C ASP A 562 2.63 -1.38 18.32
N GLY A 563 3.67 -1.52 17.50
CA GLY A 563 3.58 -1.49 16.04
C GLY A 563 2.92 -2.75 15.49
N MET A 564 2.22 -2.62 14.36
CA MET A 564 1.47 -3.74 13.76
C MET A 564 2.39 -4.79 13.14
N LEU A 565 2.06 -6.07 13.28
CA LEU A 565 2.73 -7.21 12.67
C LEU A 565 1.91 -7.65 11.45
N ALA A 566 2.10 -6.98 10.32
CA ALA A 566 1.42 -7.35 9.08
C ALA A 566 2.09 -8.57 8.44
N THR A 567 1.24 -9.48 7.95
CA THR A 567 1.65 -10.54 7.04
C THR A 567 0.85 -10.50 5.74
N SER A 568 -0.28 -9.82 5.66
CA SER A 568 -0.97 -9.50 4.41
C SER A 568 -1.63 -8.13 4.58
N THR A 569 -1.76 -7.35 3.51
CA THR A 569 -2.49 -6.07 3.51
C THR A 569 -3.28 -5.94 2.20
N HIS A 570 -4.03 -4.85 2.08
CA HIS A 570 -4.70 -4.51 0.82
C HIS A 570 -3.73 -4.02 -0.28
N ASP A 571 -2.45 -3.81 0.04
CA ASP A 571 -1.41 -3.35 -0.91
C ASP A 571 -0.29 -4.38 -1.13
N THR A 572 -0.22 -5.43 -0.31
CA THR A 572 0.76 -6.51 -0.54
C THR A 572 0.57 -7.10 -1.93
N LYS A 573 1.68 -7.30 -2.63
CA LYS A 573 1.76 -7.80 -4.00
C LYS A 573 1.26 -9.25 -4.09
N ARG A 574 1.27 -10.02 -2.99
CA ARG A 574 0.73 -11.38 -2.90
C ARG A 574 0.11 -11.63 -1.51
N GLY A 575 -0.70 -12.67 -1.38
CA GLY A 575 -1.21 -13.14 -0.10
C GLY A 575 -0.11 -13.79 0.75
N GLU A 576 -0.33 -13.85 2.07
CA GLU A 576 0.71 -14.30 3.01
C GLU A 576 1.08 -15.78 2.84
N ASP A 577 0.12 -16.62 2.47
CA ASP A 577 0.33 -18.06 2.30
C ASP A 577 0.84 -18.39 0.89
N ALA A 578 0.53 -17.54 -0.10
CA ALA A 578 1.20 -17.57 -1.40
C ALA A 578 2.71 -17.32 -1.21
N ARG A 579 3.12 -16.30 -0.45
CA ARG A 579 4.55 -16.05 -0.18
C ARG A 579 5.19 -17.16 0.65
N ALA A 580 4.53 -17.64 1.71
CA ALA A 580 5.01 -18.75 2.52
C ALA A 580 5.31 -20.01 1.69
N ARG A 581 4.47 -20.27 0.68
CA ARG A 581 4.71 -21.33 -0.32
C ARG A 581 5.88 -21.03 -1.23
N LEU A 582 6.00 -19.81 -1.74
CA LEU A 582 7.07 -19.47 -2.68
C LEU A 582 8.46 -19.45 -2.03
N TYR A 583 8.59 -19.18 -0.73
CA TYR A 583 9.88 -19.30 -0.03
C TYR A 583 10.50 -20.71 -0.16
N THR A 584 9.68 -21.75 -0.27
CA THR A 584 10.14 -23.14 -0.41
C THR A 584 10.96 -23.38 -1.68
N LEU A 585 10.78 -22.55 -2.73
CA LEU A 585 11.58 -22.62 -3.95
C LEU A 585 13.06 -22.37 -3.70
N SER A 586 13.39 -21.60 -2.67
CA SER A 586 14.78 -21.32 -2.29
C SER A 586 15.51 -22.56 -1.78
N GLU A 587 14.81 -23.55 -1.22
CA GLU A 587 15.43 -24.74 -0.64
C GLU A 587 15.88 -25.75 -1.71
N ALA A 588 15.30 -25.70 -2.91
CA ALA A 588 15.64 -26.60 -4.02
C ALA A 588 15.66 -25.90 -5.40
N PRO A 589 16.52 -24.90 -5.63
CA PRO A 589 16.49 -24.09 -6.85
C PRO A 589 16.74 -24.90 -8.13
N GLU A 590 17.64 -25.89 -8.09
CA GLU A 590 17.97 -26.72 -9.26
C GLU A 590 16.79 -27.61 -9.66
N ARG A 591 16.04 -28.11 -8.66
CA ARG A 591 14.80 -28.87 -8.90
C ARG A 591 13.74 -27.98 -9.52
N TRP A 592 13.56 -26.77 -8.98
CA TRP A 592 12.61 -25.80 -9.54
C TRP A 592 12.97 -25.45 -10.99
N ALA A 593 14.25 -25.18 -11.30
CA ALA A 593 14.69 -24.94 -12.68
C ALA A 593 14.42 -26.12 -13.62
N ALA A 594 14.64 -27.36 -13.18
CA ALA A 594 14.33 -28.54 -13.98
C ALA A 594 12.83 -28.62 -14.31
N LEU A 595 11.96 -28.41 -13.31
CA LEU A 595 10.51 -28.38 -13.48
C LEU A 595 10.09 -27.26 -14.45
N VAL A 596 10.61 -26.04 -14.27
CA VAL A 596 10.32 -24.91 -15.16
C VAL A 596 10.77 -25.20 -16.60
N GLY A 597 11.89 -25.88 -16.79
CA GLY A 597 12.33 -26.33 -18.12
C GLY A 597 11.32 -27.27 -18.78
N GLU A 598 10.82 -28.27 -18.03
CA GLU A 598 9.77 -29.18 -18.52
C GLU A 598 8.46 -28.43 -18.82
N PHE A 599 8.08 -27.48 -17.96
CA PHE A 599 6.88 -26.67 -18.14
C PHE A 599 6.97 -25.76 -19.38
N SER A 600 8.11 -25.09 -19.55
CA SER A 600 8.41 -24.23 -20.69
C SER A 600 8.36 -25.01 -22.00
N GLU A 601 8.94 -26.22 -22.03
CA GLU A 601 8.87 -27.09 -23.22
C GLU A 601 7.43 -27.50 -23.54
N ALA A 602 6.65 -27.91 -22.53
CA ALA A 602 5.24 -28.27 -22.70
C ALA A 602 4.38 -27.10 -23.21
N MET A 603 4.72 -25.88 -22.82
CA MET A 603 3.99 -24.66 -23.18
C MET A 603 4.56 -23.94 -24.42
N SER A 604 5.65 -24.44 -25.01
CA SER A 604 6.38 -23.80 -26.12
C SER A 604 5.49 -23.40 -27.30
N ARG A 605 4.48 -24.19 -27.65
CA ARG A 605 3.55 -23.90 -28.76
C ARG A 605 2.66 -22.67 -28.55
N TYR A 606 2.48 -22.26 -27.29
CA TYR A 606 1.69 -21.07 -26.92
C TYR A 606 2.56 -19.83 -26.76
N ARG A 607 3.89 -19.97 -26.84
CA ARG A 607 4.82 -18.85 -26.87
C ARG A 607 4.90 -18.32 -28.29
N ILE A 608 4.30 -17.15 -28.50
CA ILE A 608 4.17 -16.57 -29.84
C ILE A 608 5.20 -15.46 -30.02
N GLU A 609 5.95 -15.52 -31.12
CA GLU A 609 6.78 -14.39 -31.57
C GLU A 609 5.85 -13.31 -32.12
N ILE A 610 5.80 -12.17 -31.43
CA ILE A 610 4.92 -11.05 -31.78
C ILE A 610 5.62 -9.96 -32.60
N ASP A 611 6.95 -9.91 -32.52
CA ASP A 611 7.86 -9.06 -33.30
C ASP A 611 9.25 -9.73 -33.32
N THR A 612 10.16 -9.24 -34.15
CA THR A 612 11.49 -9.81 -34.39
C THR A 612 12.25 -10.00 -33.07
N GLY A 613 12.36 -11.24 -32.60
CA GLY A 613 13.03 -11.59 -31.34
C GLY A 613 12.24 -11.29 -30.07
N VAL A 614 10.99 -10.85 -30.17
CA VAL A 614 10.10 -10.56 -29.03
C VAL A 614 9.02 -11.63 -28.95
N HIS A 615 9.01 -12.37 -27.84
CA HIS A 615 8.04 -13.42 -27.57
C HIS A 615 7.09 -12.99 -26.47
N SER A 616 5.85 -13.49 -26.51
CA SER A 616 4.90 -13.37 -25.41
C SER A 616 4.48 -14.76 -24.92
N PRO A 617 4.64 -15.05 -23.62
CA PRO A 617 5.42 -14.26 -22.64
C PRO A 617 6.92 -14.20 -23.01
N ASP A 618 7.61 -13.15 -22.57
CA ASP A 618 9.09 -13.14 -22.54
C ASP A 618 9.61 -14.02 -21.39
N PRO A 619 10.88 -14.49 -21.41
CA PRO A 619 11.38 -15.48 -20.45
C PRO A 619 11.22 -15.06 -18.99
N GLU A 620 11.45 -13.79 -18.64
CA GLU A 620 11.26 -13.29 -17.29
C GLU A 620 9.79 -13.36 -16.85
N THR A 621 8.86 -13.01 -17.74
CA THR A 621 7.41 -13.13 -17.47
C THR A 621 7.02 -14.59 -17.30
N GLU A 622 7.49 -15.49 -18.15
CA GLU A 622 7.17 -16.92 -18.06
C GLU A 622 7.67 -17.55 -16.76
N TRP A 623 8.93 -17.28 -16.38
CA TRP A 623 9.49 -17.72 -15.10
C TRP A 623 8.67 -17.22 -13.91
N GLY A 624 8.24 -15.95 -13.96
CA GLY A 624 7.38 -15.34 -12.94
C GLY A 624 5.97 -15.91 -12.93
N LEU A 625 5.41 -16.30 -14.08
CA LEU A 625 4.08 -16.89 -14.21
C LEU A 625 4.01 -18.28 -13.56
N TYR A 626 5.05 -19.12 -13.71
CA TYR A 626 5.06 -20.43 -13.05
C TYR A 626 5.11 -20.31 -11.52
N GLN A 627 5.87 -19.34 -11.00
CA GLN A 627 5.83 -19.02 -9.57
C GLN A 627 4.45 -18.48 -9.16
N SER A 628 3.86 -17.58 -9.96
CA SER A 628 2.54 -17.02 -9.66
C SER A 628 1.45 -18.09 -9.68
N LEU A 629 1.52 -19.06 -10.60
CA LEU A 629 0.64 -20.22 -10.63
C LEU A 629 0.83 -21.06 -9.36
N LEU A 630 2.07 -21.34 -8.95
CA LEU A 630 2.33 -22.06 -7.70
C LEU A 630 1.72 -21.32 -6.49
N GLY A 631 1.83 -20.00 -6.43
CA GLY A 631 1.32 -19.18 -5.34
C GLY A 631 -0.21 -19.10 -5.25
N VAL A 632 -0.90 -19.00 -6.40
CA VAL A 632 -2.35 -18.72 -6.47
C VAL A 632 -3.23 -19.96 -6.26
N LEU A 633 -2.70 -21.16 -6.51
CA LEU A 633 -3.48 -22.39 -6.39
C LEU A 633 -3.92 -22.65 -4.94
N PRO A 634 -5.20 -22.96 -4.68
CA PRO A 634 -5.64 -23.37 -3.34
C PRO A 634 -4.92 -24.64 -2.85
N ALA A 635 -4.81 -24.79 -1.53
CA ALA A 635 -4.14 -25.96 -0.94
C ALA A 635 -4.88 -27.29 -1.23
N ASP A 636 -6.19 -27.20 -1.46
CA ASP A 636 -7.10 -28.28 -1.84
C ASP A 636 -7.43 -28.28 -3.35
N PHE A 637 -6.62 -27.62 -4.18
CA PHE A 637 -6.84 -27.56 -5.62
C PHE A 637 -7.00 -28.97 -6.23
N ASP A 638 -8.08 -29.13 -7.01
CA ASP A 638 -8.36 -30.34 -7.79
C ASP A 638 -8.29 -29.99 -9.28
N PRO A 639 -7.29 -30.47 -10.04
CA PRO A 639 -7.20 -30.21 -11.47
C PRO A 639 -8.38 -30.82 -12.26
N ALA A 640 -9.17 -31.72 -11.70
CA ALA A 640 -10.38 -32.23 -12.35
C ALA A 640 -11.60 -31.28 -12.20
N ASN A 641 -11.53 -30.27 -11.33
CA ASN A 641 -12.65 -29.35 -11.09
C ASN A 641 -12.63 -28.17 -12.08
N ASP A 642 -13.50 -28.22 -13.10
CA ASP A 642 -13.59 -27.21 -14.15
C ASP A 642 -13.82 -25.79 -13.62
N ALA A 643 -14.75 -25.62 -12.67
CA ALA A 643 -15.07 -24.30 -12.12
C ALA A 643 -13.89 -23.68 -11.36
N LEU A 644 -13.13 -24.50 -10.63
CA LEU A 644 -11.95 -24.05 -9.92
C LEU A 644 -10.81 -23.67 -10.88
N ARG A 645 -10.64 -24.42 -11.98
CA ARG A 645 -9.67 -24.06 -13.02
C ARG A 645 -10.03 -22.74 -13.70
N GLU A 646 -11.31 -22.54 -14.03
CA GLU A 646 -11.81 -21.30 -14.62
C GLU A 646 -11.61 -20.10 -13.69
N GLU A 647 -11.89 -20.25 -12.39
CA GLU A 647 -11.64 -19.20 -11.39
C GLU A 647 -10.16 -18.81 -11.34
N VAL A 648 -9.26 -19.78 -11.21
CA VAL A 648 -7.81 -19.53 -11.17
C VAL A 648 -7.32 -18.92 -12.48
N ALA A 649 -7.81 -19.38 -13.63
CA ALA A 649 -7.46 -18.84 -14.94
C ALA A 649 -7.83 -17.35 -15.05
N GLY A 650 -9.03 -16.96 -14.64
CA GLY A 650 -9.47 -15.57 -14.64
C GLY A 650 -8.61 -14.67 -13.75
N ARG A 651 -8.34 -15.12 -12.52
CA ARG A 651 -7.49 -14.40 -11.56
C ARG A 651 -6.05 -14.23 -12.08
N LEU A 652 -5.46 -15.30 -12.60
CA LEU A 652 -4.10 -15.29 -13.12
C LEU A 652 -3.97 -14.45 -14.40
N ALA A 653 -4.97 -14.46 -15.27
CA ALA A 653 -4.98 -13.64 -16.49
C ALA A 653 -5.03 -12.14 -16.17
N ALA A 654 -5.93 -11.72 -15.27
CA ALA A 654 -6.01 -10.33 -14.82
C ALA A 654 -4.71 -9.87 -14.15
N PHE A 655 -4.10 -10.75 -13.33
CA PHE A 655 -2.79 -10.50 -12.75
C PHE A 655 -1.69 -10.38 -13.81
N ALA A 656 -1.65 -11.29 -14.79
CA ALA A 656 -0.62 -11.30 -15.82
C ALA A 656 -0.64 -10.00 -16.63
N GLU A 657 -1.82 -9.52 -17.04
CA GLU A 657 -2.01 -8.22 -17.70
C GLU A 657 -1.47 -7.07 -16.83
N LYS A 658 -1.86 -7.01 -15.56
CA LYS A 658 -1.37 -5.99 -14.62
C LYS A 658 0.15 -6.07 -14.47
N ALA A 659 0.71 -7.27 -14.28
CA ALA A 659 2.13 -7.49 -14.07
C ALA A 659 2.98 -6.99 -15.24
N VAL A 660 2.60 -7.29 -16.49
CA VAL A 660 3.37 -6.85 -17.66
C VAL A 660 3.21 -5.36 -17.96
N ARG A 661 2.05 -4.77 -17.60
CA ARG A 661 1.84 -3.32 -17.67
C ARG A 661 2.63 -2.57 -16.60
N GLU A 662 2.76 -3.13 -15.40
CA GLU A 662 3.63 -2.57 -14.36
C GLU A 662 5.11 -2.75 -14.70
N ALA A 663 5.49 -3.88 -15.31
CA ALA A 663 6.83 -4.08 -15.83
C ALA A 663 7.21 -3.04 -16.90
N LYS A 664 6.27 -2.42 -17.62
CA LYS A 664 6.55 -1.31 -18.57
C LYS A 664 7.63 -1.65 -19.63
N ARG A 665 7.81 -2.93 -19.97
CA ARG A 665 8.83 -3.40 -20.92
C ARG A 665 8.28 -3.48 -22.34
N TRP A 666 7.18 -4.19 -22.50
CA TRP A 666 6.52 -4.44 -23.80
C TRP A 666 5.14 -3.77 -23.91
N THR A 667 4.48 -3.55 -22.78
CA THR A 667 3.18 -2.87 -22.68
C THR A 667 3.15 -1.96 -21.45
N SER A 668 2.21 -1.03 -21.38
CA SER A 668 1.99 -0.17 -20.21
C SER A 668 0.53 0.28 -20.14
N TRP A 669 0.10 0.78 -18.97
CA TRP A 669 -1.22 1.39 -18.80
C TRP A 669 -1.50 2.54 -19.79
N THR A 670 -0.47 3.26 -20.21
CA THR A 670 -0.62 4.45 -21.06
C THR A 670 -0.57 4.15 -22.57
N SER A 671 -0.01 2.99 -22.92
CA SER A 671 0.17 2.53 -24.29
C SER A 671 0.14 1.00 -24.32
N PRO A 672 -1.06 0.39 -24.25
CA PRO A 672 -1.21 -1.06 -24.28
C PRO A 672 -0.72 -1.67 -25.60
N ALA A 673 -0.03 -2.81 -25.53
CA ALA A 673 0.40 -3.59 -26.68
C ALA A 673 -0.52 -4.81 -26.87
N GLU A 674 -1.63 -4.62 -27.58
CA GLU A 674 -2.72 -5.60 -27.69
C GLU A 674 -2.27 -6.98 -28.16
N THR A 675 -1.33 -7.06 -29.10
CA THR A 675 -0.80 -8.35 -29.61
C THR A 675 -0.01 -9.11 -28.54
N TYR A 676 0.81 -8.40 -27.74
CA TYR A 676 1.55 -9.01 -26.63
C TYR A 676 0.60 -9.51 -25.55
N GLU A 677 -0.35 -8.66 -25.13
CA GLU A 677 -1.31 -8.95 -24.07
C GLU A 677 -2.26 -10.09 -24.47
N LYS A 678 -2.69 -10.14 -25.73
CA LYS A 678 -3.50 -11.25 -26.24
C LYS A 678 -2.75 -12.58 -26.20
N ALA A 679 -1.52 -12.63 -26.70
CA ALA A 679 -0.71 -13.85 -26.68
C ALA A 679 -0.44 -14.33 -25.25
N LEU A 680 -0.22 -13.40 -24.32
CA LEU A 680 -0.08 -13.69 -22.90
C LEU A 680 -1.36 -14.29 -22.30
N ALA A 681 -2.52 -13.70 -22.60
CA ALA A 681 -3.81 -14.22 -22.15
C ALA A 681 -4.08 -15.63 -22.69
N ASP A 682 -3.79 -15.87 -23.97
CA ASP A 682 -3.94 -17.18 -24.62
C ASP A 682 -2.96 -18.22 -23.98
N PHE A 683 -1.74 -17.81 -23.62
CA PHE A 683 -0.79 -18.65 -22.87
C PHE A 683 -1.30 -19.02 -21.47
N VAL A 684 -1.81 -18.05 -20.70
CA VAL A 684 -2.37 -18.28 -19.36
C VAL A 684 -3.60 -19.18 -19.41
N ALA A 685 -4.49 -18.98 -20.39
CA ALA A 685 -5.64 -19.86 -20.59
C ALA A 685 -5.22 -21.31 -20.84
N ALA A 686 -4.19 -21.52 -21.67
CA ALA A 686 -3.64 -22.85 -21.94
C ALA A 686 -2.99 -23.52 -20.72
N MET A 687 -2.43 -22.76 -19.78
CA MET A 687 -1.89 -23.31 -18.52
C MET A 687 -2.97 -23.96 -17.64
N LEU A 688 -4.23 -23.56 -17.77
CA LEU A 688 -5.35 -24.03 -16.93
C LEU A 688 -6.34 -24.91 -17.70
N GLU A 689 -6.13 -25.09 -19.01
CA GLU A 689 -6.98 -25.91 -19.87
C GLU A 689 -6.97 -27.37 -19.40
N GLY A 690 -8.18 -27.94 -19.27
CA GLY A 690 -8.38 -29.36 -18.99
C GLY A 690 -8.67 -30.16 -20.26
N GLY A 691 -8.49 -31.48 -20.20
CA GLY A 691 -8.73 -32.38 -21.34
C GLY A 691 -7.53 -32.52 -22.31
N GLY A 692 -7.55 -33.59 -23.09
CA GLY A 692 -6.37 -34.08 -23.83
C GLY A 692 -5.73 -35.31 -23.16
N GLU A 693 -4.68 -35.88 -23.76
CA GLU A 693 -4.03 -37.09 -23.20
C GLU A 693 -3.23 -36.79 -21.92
N THR A 694 -2.65 -35.59 -21.79
CA THR A 694 -1.90 -35.12 -20.61
C THR A 694 -1.99 -33.58 -20.48
N PRO A 695 -2.99 -33.05 -19.74
CA PRO A 695 -3.11 -31.61 -19.50
C PRO A 695 -1.91 -31.05 -18.72
N PHE A 696 -1.48 -29.83 -19.05
CA PHE A 696 -0.36 -29.16 -18.37
C PHE A 696 -0.64 -28.98 -16.87
N ILE A 697 -1.84 -28.52 -16.51
CA ILE A 697 -2.21 -28.25 -15.11
C ILE A 697 -2.15 -29.49 -14.21
N GLU A 698 -2.46 -30.68 -14.73
CA GLU A 698 -2.34 -31.94 -13.97
C GLU A 698 -0.88 -32.27 -13.69
N THR A 699 -0.01 -32.07 -14.69
CA THR A 699 1.44 -32.27 -14.56
C THR A 699 2.06 -31.27 -13.59
N PHE A 700 1.69 -29.99 -13.73
CA PHE A 700 2.11 -28.92 -12.82
C PHE A 700 1.67 -29.21 -11.39
N TRP A 701 0.39 -29.53 -11.17
CA TRP A 701 -0.14 -29.81 -9.85
C TRP A 701 0.60 -30.97 -9.18
N LYS A 702 0.80 -32.08 -9.90
CA LYS A 702 1.52 -33.24 -9.39
C LYS A 702 2.93 -32.87 -8.91
N ALA A 703 3.66 -32.04 -9.66
CA ALA A 703 4.99 -31.56 -9.30
C ALA A 703 4.97 -30.53 -8.16
N ALA A 704 3.91 -29.73 -8.04
CA ALA A 704 3.76 -28.66 -7.06
C ALA A 704 3.44 -29.16 -5.63
N ARG A 705 2.82 -30.33 -5.47
CA ARG A 705 2.29 -30.82 -4.17
C ARG A 705 3.31 -30.79 -2.99
N PRO A 706 4.59 -31.16 -3.16
CA PRO A 706 5.57 -31.02 -2.08
C PRO A 706 5.76 -29.56 -1.63
N PHE A 707 5.85 -28.62 -2.58
CA PHE A 707 5.93 -27.19 -2.28
C PHE A 707 4.64 -26.66 -1.62
N VAL A 708 3.47 -27.18 -2.02
CA VAL A 708 2.18 -26.82 -1.40
C VAL A 708 2.13 -27.26 0.07
N ALA A 709 2.57 -28.48 0.38
CA ALA A 709 2.64 -28.97 1.76
C ALA A 709 3.67 -28.18 2.59
N ALA A 710 4.89 -28.02 2.08
CA ALA A 710 5.92 -27.22 2.75
C ALA A 710 5.48 -25.76 2.97
N GLY A 711 4.79 -25.16 2.00
CA GLY A 711 4.21 -23.83 2.09
C GLY A 711 3.17 -23.72 3.19
N ALA A 712 2.27 -24.70 3.29
CA ALA A 712 1.30 -24.75 4.39
C ALA A 712 1.99 -24.87 5.75
N LEU A 713 3.11 -25.61 5.85
CA LEU A 713 3.89 -25.67 7.09
C LEU A 713 4.54 -24.32 7.43
N ASN A 714 5.07 -23.60 6.44
CA ASN A 714 5.56 -22.23 6.60
C ASN A 714 4.43 -21.29 7.05
N SER A 715 3.22 -21.44 6.53
CA SER A 715 2.05 -20.66 6.96
C SER A 715 1.70 -20.87 8.44
N LEU A 716 1.72 -22.13 8.92
CA LEU A 716 1.49 -22.43 10.33
C LEU A 716 2.62 -21.90 11.22
N SER A 717 3.86 -21.98 10.74
CA SER A 717 5.03 -21.41 11.41
C SER A 717 4.91 -19.89 11.53
N GLN A 718 4.61 -19.20 10.43
CA GLN A 718 4.43 -17.75 10.34
C GLN A 718 3.32 -17.28 11.27
N THR A 719 2.19 -17.98 11.28
CA THR A 719 1.07 -17.70 12.19
C THR A 719 1.49 -17.84 13.64
N THR A 720 2.21 -18.91 13.98
CA THR A 720 2.70 -19.17 15.34
C THR A 720 3.65 -18.07 15.82
N ILE A 721 4.58 -17.64 14.97
CA ILE A 721 5.50 -16.53 15.27
C ILE A 721 4.74 -15.22 15.43
N LYS A 722 3.86 -14.87 14.49
CA LYS A 722 3.05 -13.64 14.51
C LYS A 722 2.30 -13.47 15.82
N LEU A 723 1.74 -14.55 16.38
CA LEU A 723 0.93 -14.51 17.60
C LEU A 723 1.73 -14.17 18.88
N ALA A 724 3.05 -14.30 18.87
CA ALA A 724 3.88 -14.12 20.08
C ALA A 724 5.10 -13.20 19.91
N ALA A 725 5.42 -12.81 18.67
CA ALA A 725 6.42 -11.78 18.39
C ALA A 725 6.09 -10.43 19.08
N PRO A 726 7.09 -9.57 19.35
CA PRO A 726 6.87 -8.20 19.80
C PRO A 726 6.05 -7.39 18.79
N GLY A 727 5.10 -6.56 19.25
CA GLY A 727 4.14 -5.89 18.38
C GLY A 727 2.72 -6.44 18.48
N VAL A 728 1.83 -5.90 17.65
CA VAL A 728 0.39 -6.16 17.62
C VAL A 728 0.05 -6.96 16.35
N PRO A 729 -0.38 -8.23 16.42
CA PRO A 729 -0.81 -9.00 15.26
C PRO A 729 -1.90 -8.27 14.47
N ASP A 730 -1.63 -8.03 13.19
CA ASP A 730 -2.65 -7.55 12.25
C ASP A 730 -3.16 -8.73 11.41
N ILE A 731 -4.48 -8.86 11.36
CA ILE A 731 -5.18 -9.90 10.60
C ILE A 731 -5.93 -9.20 9.48
N TYR A 732 -5.46 -9.37 8.24
CA TYR A 732 -6.22 -8.91 7.08
C TYR A 732 -7.42 -9.82 6.87
N GLN A 733 -8.54 -9.28 6.38
CA GLN A 733 -9.80 -10.02 6.28
C GLN A 733 -9.65 -11.40 5.63
N GLY A 734 -10.05 -12.45 6.35
CA GLY A 734 -9.99 -13.85 5.90
C GLY A 734 -8.63 -14.55 6.09
N THR A 735 -7.56 -13.84 6.47
CA THR A 735 -6.19 -14.41 6.59
C THR A 735 -5.96 -15.23 7.85
N GLU A 736 -6.95 -15.33 8.73
CA GLU A 736 -7.02 -16.43 9.70
C GLU A 736 -7.07 -17.80 8.97
N PHE A 737 -7.53 -17.86 7.72
CA PHE A 737 -7.38 -18.98 6.79
C PHE A 737 -6.22 -18.77 5.81
N TYR A 738 -6.06 -19.67 4.84
CA TYR A 738 -5.07 -19.49 3.79
C TYR A 738 -5.47 -18.38 2.80
N ASP A 739 -4.56 -17.46 2.58
CA ASP A 739 -4.62 -16.36 1.62
C ASP A 739 -3.65 -16.61 0.45
N PHE A 740 -4.23 -17.08 -0.65
CA PHE A 740 -3.55 -17.29 -1.93
C PHE A 740 -3.88 -16.18 -2.93
N SER A 741 -4.13 -14.96 -2.44
CA SER A 741 -4.44 -13.82 -3.30
C SER A 741 -3.21 -13.33 -4.07
N LEU A 742 -3.46 -12.72 -5.22
CA LEU A 742 -2.51 -11.93 -6.00
C LEU A 742 -2.65 -10.45 -5.61
N VAL A 743 -1.92 -9.56 -6.29
CA VAL A 743 -2.00 -8.11 -6.03
C VAL A 743 -3.42 -7.57 -6.28
N ASP A 744 -3.77 -6.45 -5.64
CA ASP A 744 -4.97 -5.64 -5.89
C ASP A 744 -5.37 -5.62 -7.37
N PRO A 745 -6.64 -5.89 -7.74
CA PRO A 745 -7.81 -6.10 -6.88
C PRO A 745 -8.03 -7.52 -6.36
N ASP A 746 -7.16 -8.50 -6.65
CA ASP A 746 -7.40 -9.90 -6.25
C ASP A 746 -7.37 -10.11 -4.72
N ASN A 747 -6.57 -9.32 -3.99
CA ASN A 747 -6.53 -9.30 -2.53
C ASN A 747 -7.72 -8.54 -1.89
N ARG A 748 -8.67 -8.01 -2.68
CA ARG A 748 -9.88 -7.32 -2.20
C ARG A 748 -11.16 -8.13 -2.40
N ARG A 749 -11.04 -9.41 -2.78
CA ARG A 749 -12.18 -10.31 -2.94
C ARG A 749 -12.98 -10.43 -1.64
N PRO A 750 -14.31 -10.65 -1.74
CA PRO A 750 -15.17 -10.80 -0.57
C PRO A 750 -14.80 -12.06 0.24
N VAL A 751 -15.05 -11.99 1.55
CA VAL A 751 -14.81 -13.09 2.49
C VAL A 751 -16.15 -13.68 2.95
N ASP A 752 -16.27 -15.01 2.94
CA ASP A 752 -17.43 -15.72 3.49
C ASP A 752 -17.31 -15.87 5.02
N PHE A 753 -17.73 -14.83 5.74
CA PHE A 753 -17.65 -14.79 7.20
C PHE A 753 -18.55 -15.80 7.91
N ASP A 754 -19.64 -16.25 7.27
CA ASP A 754 -20.51 -17.29 7.84
C ASP A 754 -19.77 -18.63 7.88
N ALA A 755 -19.07 -18.98 6.79
CA ALA A 755 -18.19 -20.15 6.75
C ALA A 755 -17.04 -20.03 7.76
N CYS A 756 -16.40 -18.86 7.88
CA CYS A 756 -15.35 -18.62 8.87
C CYS A 756 -15.86 -18.82 10.31
N ASN A 757 -17.02 -18.26 10.64
CA ASN A 757 -17.61 -18.36 11.98
C ASN A 757 -17.96 -19.80 12.37
N ALA A 758 -18.42 -20.61 11.41
CA ALA A 758 -18.71 -22.03 11.61
C ALA A 758 -17.45 -22.80 12.04
N VAL A 759 -16.30 -22.56 11.39
CA VAL A 759 -15.03 -23.22 11.71
C VAL A 759 -14.48 -22.78 13.06
N ILE A 760 -14.46 -21.47 13.35
CA ILE A 760 -13.98 -20.96 14.65
C ILE A 760 -14.85 -21.47 15.81
N GLY A 761 -16.11 -21.84 15.55
CA GLY A 761 -17.03 -22.40 16.54
C GLY A 761 -17.01 -23.91 16.69
N ALA A 762 -16.26 -24.62 15.85
CA ALA A 762 -16.28 -26.07 15.83
C ALA A 762 -15.65 -26.69 17.08
N GLU A 763 -16.28 -27.76 17.57
CA GLU A 763 -15.69 -28.65 18.57
C GLU A 763 -14.65 -29.59 17.92
N GLY A 764 -13.73 -30.12 18.70
CA GLY A 764 -12.64 -31.00 18.24
C GLY A 764 -11.27 -30.47 18.63
N SER A 765 -10.23 -31.24 18.36
CA SER A 765 -8.84 -30.87 18.65
C SER A 765 -8.12 -30.31 17.42
N LEU A 766 -7.13 -29.45 17.62
CA LEU A 766 -6.28 -28.96 16.52
C LEU A 766 -5.48 -30.10 15.85
N ALA A 767 -5.19 -31.18 16.59
CA ALA A 767 -4.55 -32.38 16.04
C ALA A 767 -5.43 -33.09 15.00
N GLU A 768 -6.76 -33.07 15.16
CA GLU A 768 -7.70 -33.57 14.14
C GLU A 768 -7.71 -32.66 12.90
N ASP A 769 -7.63 -31.34 13.08
CA ASP A 769 -7.55 -30.39 11.96
C ASP A 769 -6.27 -30.56 11.13
N LEU A 770 -5.17 -31.02 11.74
CA LEU A 770 -3.93 -31.35 11.02
C LEU A 770 -4.15 -32.44 9.96
N ALA A 771 -5.06 -33.39 10.19
CA ALA A 771 -5.39 -34.40 9.18
C ALA A 771 -6.12 -33.81 7.96
N ASN A 772 -6.79 -32.66 8.14
CA ASN A 772 -7.49 -31.92 7.09
C ASN A 772 -6.90 -30.52 6.87
N TRP A 773 -5.57 -30.40 6.98
CA TRP A 773 -4.85 -29.13 6.97
C TRP A 773 -5.12 -28.27 5.73
N ARG A 774 -5.51 -28.87 4.60
CA ARG A 774 -5.81 -28.17 3.34
C ARG A 774 -7.00 -27.20 3.44
N SER A 775 -7.93 -27.47 4.36
CA SER A 775 -9.09 -26.60 4.60
C SER A 775 -8.74 -25.23 5.21
N GLY A 776 -7.53 -25.05 5.75
CA GLY A 776 -7.16 -23.85 6.51
C GLY A 776 -7.76 -23.77 7.92
N ALA A 777 -8.62 -24.70 8.32
CA ALA A 777 -9.25 -24.70 9.65
C ALA A 777 -8.23 -24.74 10.81
N LEU A 778 -7.14 -25.49 10.64
CA LEU A 778 -6.04 -25.54 11.59
C LEU A 778 -5.45 -24.15 11.84
N LYS A 779 -5.14 -23.40 10.77
CA LYS A 779 -4.57 -22.04 10.85
C LYS A 779 -5.54 -21.08 11.55
N ALA A 780 -6.83 -21.16 11.23
CA ALA A 780 -7.86 -20.28 11.79
C ALA A 780 -8.04 -20.51 13.29
N ARG A 781 -8.11 -21.77 13.72
CA ARG A 781 -8.25 -22.13 15.13
C ARG A 781 -6.96 -21.90 15.93
N MET A 782 -5.78 -22.06 15.32
CA MET A 782 -4.51 -21.62 15.92
C MET A 782 -4.45 -20.12 16.14
N THR A 783 -4.91 -19.33 15.15
CA THR A 783 -5.04 -17.87 15.26
C THR A 783 -5.92 -17.51 16.46
N ALA A 784 -7.11 -18.10 16.55
CA ALA A 784 -8.01 -17.87 17.68
C ALA A 784 -7.39 -18.24 19.04
N ALA A 785 -6.69 -19.38 19.13
CA ALA A 785 -6.04 -19.82 20.36
C ALA A 785 -4.90 -18.88 20.80
N GLY A 786 -4.07 -18.41 19.88
CA GLY A 786 -3.01 -17.46 20.18
C GLY A 786 -3.54 -16.07 20.53
N LEU A 787 -4.56 -15.58 19.83
CA LEU A 787 -5.21 -14.32 20.18
C LEU A 787 -5.90 -14.39 21.54
N ALA A 788 -6.52 -15.53 21.89
CA ALA A 788 -7.05 -15.75 23.23
C ALA A 788 -5.96 -15.74 24.31
N LEU A 789 -4.76 -16.29 24.03
CA LEU A 789 -3.60 -16.18 24.94
C LEU A 789 -3.19 -14.72 25.15
N ARG A 790 -3.06 -13.94 24.07
CA ARG A 790 -2.71 -12.52 24.16
C ARG A 790 -3.77 -11.71 24.91
N GLY A 791 -5.06 -11.98 24.66
CA GLY A 791 -6.17 -11.33 25.34
C GLY A 791 -6.21 -11.58 26.86
N ARG A 792 -5.69 -12.71 27.33
CA ARG A 792 -5.53 -12.99 28.79
C ARG A 792 -4.37 -12.22 29.42
N MET A 793 -3.37 -11.83 28.63
CA MET A 793 -2.12 -11.24 29.11
C MET A 793 -1.63 -10.07 28.23
N PRO A 794 -2.45 -9.02 27.99
CA PRO A 794 -2.13 -7.96 27.05
C PRO A 794 -0.84 -7.21 27.42
N GLU A 795 -0.69 -6.82 28.69
CA GLU A 795 0.50 -6.09 29.17
C GLU A 795 1.79 -6.90 29.04
N PHE A 796 1.69 -8.23 29.21
CA PHE A 796 2.83 -9.13 29.05
C PHE A 796 3.31 -9.13 27.60
N PHE A 797 2.43 -9.32 26.62
CA PHE A 797 2.88 -9.36 25.21
C PHE A 797 3.37 -8.01 24.69
N ALA A 798 2.91 -6.91 25.28
CA ALA A 798 3.41 -5.57 24.97
C ALA A 798 4.84 -5.34 25.49
N LYS A 799 5.17 -5.80 26.71
CA LYS A 799 6.42 -5.42 27.41
C LYS A 799 7.43 -6.52 27.64
N ALA A 800 7.03 -7.79 27.60
CA ALA A 800 7.89 -8.91 27.94
C ALA A 800 9.14 -8.94 27.04
N ALA A 801 10.28 -9.19 27.66
CA ALA A 801 11.57 -9.30 26.98
C ALA A 801 11.52 -10.42 25.93
N TYR A 802 12.25 -10.22 24.83
CA TYR A 802 12.43 -11.21 23.77
C TYR A 802 13.78 -11.91 23.96
N VAL A 803 13.75 -13.22 24.21
CA VAL A 803 14.93 -14.05 24.47
C VAL A 803 15.05 -15.13 23.37
N PRO A 804 16.02 -15.03 22.45
CA PRO A 804 16.28 -16.08 21.46
C PRO A 804 16.63 -17.41 22.13
N LEU A 805 16.16 -18.52 21.56
CA LEU A 805 16.48 -19.86 22.04
C LEU A 805 17.07 -20.71 20.91
N SER A 806 18.23 -21.32 21.15
CA SER A 806 18.91 -22.16 20.15
C SER A 806 18.59 -23.63 20.36
N ALA A 807 18.10 -24.30 19.32
CA ALA A 807 17.93 -25.74 19.31
C ALA A 807 19.28 -26.47 19.18
N ALA A 808 19.33 -27.72 19.63
CA ALA A 808 20.47 -28.62 19.47
C ALA A 808 20.04 -29.96 18.91
N GLY A 809 20.91 -30.64 18.16
CA GLY A 809 20.65 -31.97 17.60
C GLY A 809 20.44 -31.97 16.09
N PRO A 810 20.04 -33.12 15.51
CA PRO A 810 20.08 -33.36 14.06
C PRO A 810 19.23 -32.39 13.22
N ARG A 811 18.11 -31.91 13.76
CA ARG A 811 17.18 -31.01 13.04
C ARG A 811 17.15 -29.58 13.59
N ALA A 812 18.18 -29.17 14.33
CA ALA A 812 18.22 -27.84 14.95
C ALA A 812 18.08 -26.68 13.94
N ALA A 813 18.63 -26.82 12.72
CA ALA A 813 18.55 -25.81 11.67
C ALA A 813 17.12 -25.55 11.14
N HIS A 814 16.22 -26.52 11.32
CA HIS A 814 14.81 -26.44 10.92
C HIS A 814 13.92 -25.82 11.99
N LEU A 815 14.48 -25.24 13.05
CA LEU A 815 13.73 -24.63 14.14
C LEU A 815 14.08 -23.15 14.30
N VAL A 816 13.05 -22.36 14.56
CA VAL A 816 13.15 -21.06 15.21
C VAL A 816 12.44 -21.15 16.56
N ALA A 817 13.10 -20.64 17.60
CA ALA A 817 12.51 -20.62 18.92
C ALA A 817 12.90 -19.36 19.70
N PHE A 818 11.98 -18.86 20.50
CA PHE A 818 12.21 -17.72 21.39
C PHE A 818 11.29 -17.79 22.60
N ALA A 819 11.69 -17.14 23.69
CA ALA A 819 10.85 -16.90 24.85
C ALA A 819 10.44 -15.43 24.93
N ARG A 820 9.18 -15.20 25.31
CA ARG A 820 8.74 -13.94 25.91
C ARG A 820 8.80 -14.11 27.42
N GLN A 821 9.47 -13.22 28.12
CA GLN A 821 9.66 -13.32 29.57
C GLN A 821 9.40 -11.99 30.27
N ASP A 822 8.61 -12.03 31.34
CA ASP A 822 8.50 -10.88 32.24
C ASP A 822 9.69 -10.86 33.19
N LEU A 823 10.51 -9.83 33.08
CA LEU A 823 11.71 -9.62 33.90
C LEU A 823 11.50 -8.54 34.97
N GLU A 824 10.46 -7.71 34.84
CA GLU A 824 10.31 -6.48 35.65
C GLU A 824 9.33 -6.66 36.81
N ASP A 825 8.24 -7.40 36.63
CA ASP A 825 7.15 -7.48 37.62
C ASP A 825 7.36 -8.57 38.69
N GLY A 826 8.40 -9.41 38.54
CA GLY A 826 8.70 -10.53 39.43
C GLY A 826 7.70 -11.69 39.37
N SER A 827 6.68 -11.63 38.49
CA SER A 827 5.75 -12.75 38.23
C SER A 827 6.47 -13.93 37.59
N GLY A 828 7.55 -13.64 36.87
CA GLY A 828 8.32 -14.62 36.13
C GLY A 828 7.51 -15.31 35.04
N LYS A 829 6.41 -14.73 34.53
CA LYS A 829 5.64 -15.33 33.43
C LYS A 829 6.55 -15.56 32.22
N THR A 830 6.38 -16.71 31.58
CA THR A 830 7.15 -17.07 30.39
C THR A 830 6.26 -17.77 29.37
N VAL A 831 6.40 -17.37 28.10
CA VAL A 831 5.83 -18.06 26.96
C VAL A 831 6.97 -18.43 26.02
N VAL A 832 7.09 -19.71 25.65
CA VAL A 832 8.07 -20.20 24.68
C VAL A 832 7.36 -20.51 23.37
N VAL A 833 7.95 -20.08 22.26
CA VAL A 833 7.44 -20.26 20.90
C VAL A 833 8.43 -21.12 20.16
N ILE A 834 7.93 -22.14 19.45
CA ILE A 834 8.74 -23.09 18.70
C ILE A 834 8.04 -23.34 17.37
N ALA A 835 8.71 -23.05 16.26
CA ALA A 835 8.14 -23.17 14.94
C ALA A 835 9.17 -23.68 13.92
N PRO A 836 8.74 -24.41 12.86
CA PRO A 836 9.64 -24.97 11.88
C PRO A 836 10.05 -23.93 10.83
N ARG A 837 11.22 -24.12 10.23
CA ARG A 837 11.72 -23.37 9.07
C ARG A 837 12.42 -24.32 8.12
N LEU A 838 12.63 -23.89 6.87
CA LEU A 838 13.19 -24.73 5.80
C LEU A 838 12.38 -26.04 5.69
N THR A 839 11.11 -25.87 5.38
CA THR A 839 10.08 -26.91 5.55
C THR A 839 10.04 -27.90 4.40
N LEU A 840 10.51 -27.53 3.21
CA LEU A 840 10.58 -28.45 2.08
C LEU A 840 11.59 -29.57 2.36
N THR A 841 12.77 -29.18 2.84
CA THR A 841 13.83 -30.11 3.23
C THR A 841 13.50 -30.87 4.51
N LEU A 842 12.76 -30.26 5.45
CA LEU A 842 12.25 -30.94 6.64
C LEU A 842 11.26 -32.06 6.30
N LEU A 843 10.34 -31.82 5.34
CA LEU A 843 9.32 -32.78 4.94
C LEU A 843 9.83 -33.88 4.02
N ASP A 844 10.99 -33.69 3.37
CA ASP A 844 11.61 -34.66 2.46
C ASP A 844 10.60 -35.23 1.44
N ASP A 845 10.01 -34.33 0.65
CA ASP A 845 8.97 -34.62 -0.35
C ASP A 845 7.60 -35.09 0.16
N ALA A 846 7.39 -35.15 1.49
CA ALA A 846 6.08 -35.50 2.03
C ALA A 846 4.99 -34.46 1.65
N GLU A 847 3.86 -34.96 1.14
CA GLU A 847 2.69 -34.16 0.75
C GLU A 847 1.64 -34.03 1.89
N ASP A 848 1.98 -34.50 3.09
CA ASP A 848 1.12 -34.53 4.27
C ASP A 848 1.86 -33.94 5.48
N LEU A 849 1.27 -32.91 6.10
CA LEU A 849 1.86 -32.22 7.25
C LEU A 849 2.02 -33.10 8.48
N ARG A 850 1.32 -34.23 8.58
CA ARG A 850 1.53 -35.21 9.66
C ARG A 850 2.93 -35.79 9.65
N GLN A 851 3.67 -35.71 8.54
CA GLN A 851 5.06 -36.12 8.54
C GLN A 851 5.97 -35.19 9.37
N ALA A 852 5.59 -33.91 9.49
CA ALA A 852 6.34 -32.91 10.25
C ALA A 852 6.30 -33.13 11.78
N VAL A 853 5.42 -33.99 12.29
CA VAL A 853 5.39 -34.34 13.73
C VAL A 853 6.37 -35.47 14.10
N THR A 854 7.06 -36.06 13.11
CA THR A 854 7.97 -37.20 13.29
C THR A 854 9.42 -36.87 12.93
N GLY A 855 10.38 -37.69 13.38
CA GLY A 855 11.79 -37.56 13.01
C GLY A 855 12.58 -36.53 13.84
N TRP A 856 12.03 -36.13 14.99
CA TRP A 856 12.65 -35.16 15.90
C TRP A 856 13.56 -35.80 16.96
N GLU A 857 13.76 -37.12 16.91
CA GLU A 857 14.57 -37.87 17.87
C GLU A 857 15.99 -37.29 17.98
N GLY A 858 16.41 -36.98 19.21
CA GLY A 858 17.72 -36.39 19.49
C GLY A 858 17.82 -34.88 19.21
N THR A 859 16.73 -34.23 18.76
CA THR A 859 16.63 -32.77 18.68
C THR A 859 15.96 -32.23 19.95
N ALA A 860 16.60 -31.25 20.59
CA ALA A 860 16.13 -30.67 21.84
C ALA A 860 16.24 -29.15 21.82
N LEU A 861 15.42 -28.49 22.63
CA LEU A 861 15.50 -27.05 22.90
C LEU A 861 15.90 -26.83 24.36
N PRO A 862 17.19 -26.58 24.65
CA PRO A 862 17.65 -26.24 25.99
C PRO A 862 16.95 -24.97 26.52
N LEU A 863 16.61 -24.95 27.80
CA LEU A 863 16.00 -23.79 28.46
C LEU A 863 17.01 -23.07 29.36
N PRO A 864 17.01 -21.73 29.41
CA PRO A 864 17.82 -20.97 30.36
C PRO A 864 17.49 -21.31 31.82
N GLU A 865 18.45 -21.19 32.75
CA GLU A 865 18.28 -21.58 34.16
C GLU A 865 17.08 -20.92 34.87
N GLY A 866 16.74 -19.67 34.54
CA GLY A 866 15.59 -18.95 35.13
C GLY A 866 14.21 -19.39 34.62
N VAL A 867 14.19 -20.22 33.57
CA VAL A 867 13.00 -20.72 32.86
C VAL A 867 12.89 -22.25 32.99
N ALA A 868 14.01 -22.94 33.17
CA ALA A 868 14.09 -24.37 33.40
C ALA A 868 13.32 -24.83 34.65
N MET A 869 12.97 -26.12 34.69
CA MET A 869 12.30 -26.80 35.80
C MET A 869 10.91 -26.26 36.16
N ARG A 870 10.24 -25.59 35.22
CA ARG A 870 8.84 -25.19 35.31
C ARG A 870 7.92 -26.19 34.61
N GLY A 871 6.68 -26.31 35.08
CA GLY A 871 5.63 -26.98 34.32
C GLY A 871 5.19 -26.10 33.15
N TRP A 872 4.76 -26.71 32.05
CA TRP A 872 4.32 -25.98 30.85
C TRP A 872 3.00 -26.51 30.35
N ARG A 873 2.26 -25.67 29.65
CA ARG A 873 1.05 -26.04 28.92
C ARG A 873 1.18 -25.59 27.47
N ASN A 874 0.98 -26.53 26.54
CA ASN A 874 0.84 -26.20 25.13
C ASN A 874 -0.55 -25.58 24.90
N ILE A 875 -0.61 -24.35 24.43
CA ILE A 875 -1.89 -23.63 24.27
C ILE A 875 -2.73 -24.12 23.09
N PHE A 876 -2.12 -24.86 22.15
CA PHE A 876 -2.83 -25.45 21.02
C PHE A 876 -3.43 -26.82 21.36
N THR A 877 -2.72 -27.66 22.12
CA THR A 877 -3.18 -29.02 22.45
C THR A 877 -3.78 -29.15 23.86
N GLY A 878 -3.48 -28.21 24.76
CA GLY A 878 -3.85 -28.28 26.18
C GLY A 878 -2.98 -29.24 27.00
N GLU A 879 -2.05 -29.97 26.37
CA GLU A 879 -1.17 -30.92 27.05
C GLU A 879 -0.21 -30.20 28.02
N THR A 880 0.01 -30.80 29.18
CA THR A 880 0.96 -30.30 30.16
C THR A 880 2.29 -31.05 30.11
N ILE A 881 3.39 -30.32 30.01
CA ILE A 881 4.75 -30.86 30.03
C ILE A 881 5.34 -30.67 31.44
N ALA A 882 5.93 -31.73 31.99
CA ALA A 882 6.53 -31.71 33.32
C ALA A 882 7.78 -30.79 33.37
N PRO A 883 8.17 -30.31 34.57
CA PRO A 883 9.45 -29.65 34.83
C PRO A 883 10.64 -30.30 34.13
N THR A 884 11.29 -29.54 33.25
CA THR A 884 12.43 -30.00 32.46
C THR A 884 13.49 -28.91 32.29
N SER A 885 14.74 -29.32 32.04
CA SER A 885 15.87 -28.42 31.69
C SER A 885 15.91 -28.07 30.19
N GLY A 886 15.13 -28.79 29.38
CA GLY A 886 15.00 -28.56 27.95
C GLY A 886 13.84 -29.36 27.38
N PHE A 887 13.29 -28.93 26.26
CA PHE A 887 12.22 -29.63 25.60
C PHE A 887 12.76 -30.68 24.63
N ASP A 888 12.24 -31.90 24.69
CA ASP A 888 12.41 -32.91 23.63
C ASP A 888 11.43 -32.60 22.50
N MET A 889 11.94 -32.32 21.30
CA MET A 889 11.10 -31.91 20.17
C MET A 889 10.19 -33.04 19.69
N ALA A 890 10.57 -34.31 19.86
CA ALA A 890 9.69 -35.43 19.54
C ALA A 890 8.47 -35.48 20.47
N ALA A 891 8.63 -35.06 21.72
CA ALA A 891 7.52 -34.96 22.66
C ALA A 891 6.66 -33.71 22.40
N VAL A 892 7.29 -32.55 22.18
CA VAL A 892 6.57 -31.28 21.95
C VAL A 892 5.73 -31.31 20.69
N PHE A 893 6.28 -31.85 19.60
CA PHE A 893 5.60 -31.85 18.30
C PHE A 893 4.77 -33.08 18.01
N LYS A 894 4.61 -33.98 18.98
CA LYS A 894 3.88 -35.25 18.82
C LYS A 894 2.52 -35.10 18.09
N ASP A 895 1.78 -34.04 18.41
CA ASP A 895 0.43 -33.80 17.86
C ASP A 895 0.39 -32.69 16.79
N LEU A 896 1.26 -31.68 16.90
CA LEU A 896 1.33 -30.53 15.98
C LEU A 896 2.78 -30.12 15.74
N PRO A 897 3.16 -29.71 14.51
CA PRO A 897 4.54 -29.36 14.18
C PRO A 897 4.95 -27.95 14.63
N VAL A 898 4.18 -27.33 15.53
CA VAL A 898 4.34 -25.97 16.07
C VAL A 898 3.88 -25.95 17.52
N ALA A 899 4.45 -25.07 18.33
CA ALA A 899 4.07 -24.95 19.74
C ALA A 899 4.18 -23.51 20.27
N ILE A 900 3.20 -23.15 21.10
CA ILE A 900 3.31 -22.04 22.04
C ILE A 900 3.07 -22.61 23.44
N LEU A 901 4.10 -22.56 24.28
CA LEU A 901 4.14 -23.16 25.60
C LEU A 901 4.09 -22.06 26.67
N GLU A 902 3.03 -22.06 27.46
CA GLU A 902 2.83 -21.15 28.59
C GLU A 902 3.33 -21.83 29.88
N ALA A 903 4.20 -21.15 30.65
CA ALA A 903 4.63 -21.66 31.95
C ALA A 903 3.47 -21.70 32.95
N LEU A 904 3.37 -22.78 33.73
CA LEU A 904 2.31 -23.04 34.72
C LEU A 904 2.62 -22.53 36.12
#